data_AF-B3NW90-F1
#
_entry.id   AF-B3NW90-F1
#
_cell.length_a   1.000
_cell.length_b   1.000
_cell.length_c   1.000
_cell.angle_alpha   90.00
_cell.angle_beta   90.00
_cell.angle_gamma   90.00
#
_symmetry.space_group_name_H-M   'P 1'
#
loop_
_entity.id
_entity.type
_entity.pdbx_description
1 polymer ?
#
loop_
_entity_poly.entity_id
_entity_poly.type
_entity_poly.pdbx_seq_one_letter_code
_entity_poly.pdbx_strand_id
1 'polypeptide(L)'
;MHSTACGVGASATNLSTLQSSITIPAGSATTGTGAGASAAADAHKMVHHSNEDAMNKIPLKSAGGLDSDEEKNGGELMQDTAAAEEARREQMRVKVLAWMKTLTIVLICFIGIALISYVIISLCFSDDEQQQEPETETTNIGNLNLATNQPVEILPHVTAFTAATTASPPAWLADQIRIDTSEQYNSVLGVYQHGAVSSDNLECSKIGSGILQKNGSAVDAAIAALLCNGLLTLQSMGIGGGHLMNIYNREQRHATSIDAREVAPYEATEDYFAQQPEKSLKGPLSIAVPGEVMGYHVAHQKFGRLPWAELVAPSLELCEKGYHVSQHMERALNLALPNIKEHEQYQIYLNAETGKPHAAGTVVKPPKNLCKTYKLLAENGPMDMYNGTIAKLLMEDLQDIGSIIVADDLESYEADVMSSITMDLGDDTLYVVPPVSSGSVVAHILAILQGYNFTALDLSTEELKARTIHRFAEAMKFAFAQRPELGDMHFIDARELVSQLNSLDFGDQKRAMINDSHVLPDAQAYGANFAAIEDLDGTSNLVVLAPNGDAVAVTSSINFYFGSGLIGPRTGIVLNNGMNDFAVENNDFELPQSPANKIEPHKRSMSSQSPILLGDKEGNMKMVIGAAGGSKIIPAVVEVLANVLWFGKDLRQAVDEPRFYHQLMPDVLQYEEDGFPESLLQLLTKRGHKLKACPRKSSSVVTAISRNATAIYANADYRKRGGVAGF
;
A
#
# COMPACT_ATOMS: atom_id res chain seq x y z
N MET A 1 16.50 -10.16 75.13
CA MET A 1 17.76 -10.94 75.12
C MET A 1 18.55 -10.56 73.86
N HIS A 2 19.86 -10.84 73.80
CA HIS A 2 20.80 -10.40 72.76
C HIS A 2 20.46 -10.95 71.35
N SER A 3 20.49 -10.17 70.24
CA SER A 3 21.63 -9.60 69.46
C SER A 3 21.97 -10.50 68.23
N THR A 4 22.49 -10.05 67.06
CA THR A 4 23.31 -8.86 66.70
C THR A 4 23.26 -8.55 65.18
N ALA A 5 23.52 -7.28 64.78
CA ALA A 5 23.97 -6.76 63.44
C ALA A 5 23.07 -7.01 62.18
N CYS A 6 22.68 -6.03 61.34
CA CYS A 6 23.37 -4.92 60.62
C CYS A 6 24.10 -5.33 59.33
N GLY A 7 23.98 -4.63 58.17
CA GLY A 7 23.07 -3.52 57.82
C GLY A 7 23.42 -2.79 56.50
N VAL A 8 22.37 -2.36 55.77
CA VAL A 8 22.23 -1.24 54.77
C VAL A 8 23.43 -0.78 53.93
N GLY A 9 23.25 -0.65 52.59
CA GLY A 9 24.05 0.26 51.76
C GLY A 9 23.78 0.15 50.24
N ALA A 10 23.54 1.28 49.56
CA ALA A 10 23.41 1.38 48.10
C ALA A 10 23.99 2.70 47.58
N SER A 11 24.54 2.72 46.35
CA SER A 11 24.67 3.90 45.48
C SER A 11 25.14 3.50 44.07
N ALA A 12 24.83 4.33 43.07
CA ALA A 12 25.48 4.34 41.76
C ALA A 12 26.66 5.34 41.72
N THR A 13 27.49 5.33 40.66
CA THR A 13 27.77 6.50 39.78
C THR A 13 28.80 6.24 38.66
N ASN A 14 28.46 6.77 37.46
CA ASN A 14 29.27 7.51 36.48
C ASN A 14 30.54 6.98 35.77
N LEU A 15 30.67 7.52 34.55
CA LEU A 15 31.79 7.50 33.59
C LEU A 15 33.08 8.12 34.15
N SER A 16 34.23 7.76 33.56
CA SER A 16 35.10 8.76 32.92
C SER A 16 36.10 8.16 31.91
N THR A 17 36.47 9.00 30.96
CA THR A 17 37.42 8.85 29.84
C THR A 17 38.82 8.32 30.18
N LEU A 18 39.49 7.70 29.20
CA LEU A 18 40.86 8.09 28.82
C LEU A 18 41.22 7.66 27.37
N GLN A 19 42.13 8.41 26.74
CA GLN A 19 42.66 8.15 25.39
C GLN A 19 44.04 7.49 25.48
N SER A 20 44.41 6.69 24.47
CA SER A 20 45.80 6.59 24.01
C SER A 20 45.91 6.06 22.58
N SER A 21 46.91 6.55 21.85
CA SER A 21 47.28 6.16 20.48
C SER A 21 48.34 5.05 20.47
N ILE A 22 48.58 4.44 19.29
CA ILE A 22 49.81 3.73 18.79
C ILE A 22 49.40 2.57 17.85
N THR A 23 50.06 2.21 16.73
CA THR A 23 50.90 2.92 15.71
C THR A 23 50.94 2.02 14.44
N ILE A 24 51.11 2.59 13.25
CA ILE A 24 51.31 1.86 11.98
C ILE A 24 52.68 1.15 11.93
N PRO A 25 52.77 -0.06 11.33
CA PRO A 25 53.96 -0.50 10.61
C PRO A 25 53.67 -0.65 9.11
N ALA A 26 54.58 -0.14 8.27
CA ALA A 26 54.53 -0.30 6.82
C ALA A 26 55.87 -0.83 6.29
N GLY A 27 55.80 -1.60 5.20
CA GLY A 27 56.95 -1.87 4.33
C GLY A 27 57.63 -3.24 4.48
N SER A 28 57.51 -4.05 3.43
CA SER A 28 58.67 -4.44 2.61
C SER A 28 58.19 -4.97 1.26
N ALA A 29 59.02 -4.90 0.23
CA ALA A 29 58.68 -5.30 -1.13
C ALA A 29 59.85 -6.04 -1.80
N THR A 30 59.54 -7.11 -2.53
CA THR A 30 60.47 -7.84 -3.39
C THR A 30 59.70 -8.55 -4.51
N THR A 31 59.62 -7.87 -5.66
CA THR A 31 60.15 -8.32 -6.95
C THR A 31 60.16 -9.83 -7.27
N GLY A 32 59.40 -10.24 -8.30
CA GLY A 32 59.55 -11.51 -9.02
C GLY A 32 58.96 -11.42 -10.43
N THR A 33 59.74 -11.66 -11.48
CA THR A 33 59.39 -11.39 -12.89
C THR A 33 59.44 -12.65 -13.78
N GLY A 34 58.51 -12.75 -14.74
CA GLY A 34 58.46 -13.78 -15.79
C GLY A 34 57.00 -14.09 -16.17
N ALA A 35 56.44 -13.83 -17.37
CA ALA A 35 56.87 -13.66 -18.76
C ALA A 35 56.72 -14.94 -19.64
N GLY A 36 55.92 -14.83 -20.71
CA GLY A 36 55.50 -15.88 -21.66
C GLY A 36 53.97 -15.87 -21.80
N ALA A 37 53.31 -15.44 -22.89
CA ALA A 37 53.33 -15.90 -24.30
C ALA A 37 52.52 -17.20 -24.52
N SER A 38 51.69 -17.39 -25.57
CA SER A 38 51.20 -16.51 -26.67
C SER A 38 50.13 -17.26 -27.52
N ALA A 39 49.51 -16.57 -28.52
CA ALA A 39 48.51 -17.05 -29.51
C ALA A 39 47.05 -17.12 -28.98
N ALA A 40 45.94 -16.84 -29.70
CA ALA A 40 45.57 -16.81 -31.14
C ALA A 40 45.36 -18.21 -31.78
N ALA A 41 44.37 -18.49 -32.64
CA ALA A 41 43.15 -17.80 -33.10
C ALA A 41 41.93 -18.76 -32.89
N ASP A 42 40.66 -18.60 -33.30
CA ASP A 42 39.97 -18.03 -34.47
C ASP A 42 38.54 -17.58 -34.02
N ALA A 43 37.85 -16.58 -34.57
CA ALA A 43 37.54 -16.24 -35.97
C ALA A 43 36.35 -17.04 -36.59
N HIS A 44 35.12 -16.58 -36.32
CA HIS A 44 33.98 -16.78 -37.21
C HIS A 44 33.22 -15.47 -37.43
N LYS A 45 33.19 -15.02 -38.70
CA LYS A 45 32.29 -13.96 -39.18
C LYS A 45 31.11 -14.63 -39.89
N MET A 46 29.92 -14.09 -39.70
CA MET A 46 29.00 -13.88 -40.83
C MET A 46 28.64 -12.41 -40.92
N VAL A 47 28.22 -11.98 -42.11
CA VAL A 47 28.16 -10.59 -42.55
C VAL A 47 26.85 -10.35 -43.29
N HIS A 48 26.44 -9.08 -43.34
CA HIS A 48 25.31 -8.50 -44.07
C HIS A 48 23.97 -8.45 -43.31
N HIS A 49 23.14 -7.42 -43.46
CA HIS A 49 23.25 -6.26 -44.36
C HIS A 49 23.31 -4.91 -43.63
N SER A 50 24.08 -3.98 -44.18
CA SER A 50 24.06 -2.55 -43.85
C SER A 50 22.93 -1.82 -44.58
N ASN A 51 22.43 -0.73 -43.98
CA ASN A 51 22.03 0.46 -44.72
C ASN A 51 22.48 1.69 -43.92
N GLU A 52 23.33 2.53 -44.52
CA GLU A 52 23.67 3.85 -44.01
C GLU A 52 22.90 4.90 -44.79
N ASP A 53 22.37 5.89 -44.07
CA ASP A 53 22.32 7.31 -44.47
C ASP A 53 22.14 8.08 -43.14
N ALA A 54 23.06 8.94 -42.71
CA ALA A 54 23.28 10.31 -43.21
C ALA A 54 22.07 11.24 -42.88
N MET A 55 22.24 12.42 -42.28
CA MET A 55 23.46 13.15 -41.89
C MET A 55 23.12 14.29 -40.92
N ASN A 56 23.96 14.54 -39.90
CA ASN A 56 24.52 15.87 -39.54
C ASN A 56 25.10 15.94 -38.11
N LYS A 57 26.37 16.38 -38.02
CA LYS A 57 26.99 17.00 -36.83
C LYS A 57 27.17 18.49 -37.12
N ILE A 58 27.30 19.36 -36.10
CA ILE A 58 28.00 20.69 -36.06
C ILE A 58 27.44 21.54 -34.90
N PRO A 59 28.27 22.20 -34.05
CA PRO A 59 29.50 21.73 -33.43
C PRO A 59 29.54 22.01 -31.89
N LEU A 60 30.53 21.48 -31.17
CA LEU A 60 30.89 22.02 -29.84
C LEU A 60 31.76 23.28 -30.01
N LYS A 61 31.57 24.28 -29.12
CA LYS A 61 32.40 25.49 -29.06
C LYS A 61 32.87 25.72 -27.63
N SER A 62 34.18 25.92 -27.46
CA SER A 62 34.84 26.10 -26.16
C SER A 62 35.37 27.52 -25.99
N ALA A 63 34.98 28.17 -24.89
CA ALA A 63 35.66 29.28 -24.21
C ALA A 63 35.26 29.17 -22.72
N GLY A 64 36.06 29.55 -21.72
CA GLY A 64 37.20 30.47 -21.76
C GLY A 64 36.80 31.73 -20.98
N GLY A 65 36.89 31.66 -19.64
CA GLY A 65 36.34 32.68 -18.74
C GLY A 65 37.29 33.83 -18.39
N LEU A 66 36.78 34.77 -17.59
CA LEU A 66 37.51 35.83 -16.88
C LEU A 66 36.64 36.40 -15.73
N ASP A 67 37.21 37.29 -14.91
CA ASP A 67 36.75 37.61 -13.55
C ASP A 67 35.67 38.71 -13.40
N SER A 68 35.06 38.70 -12.20
CA SER A 68 34.66 39.85 -11.35
C SER A 68 33.55 40.84 -11.77
N ASP A 69 32.82 41.26 -10.73
CA ASP A 69 32.04 42.49 -10.54
C ASP A 69 30.89 42.84 -11.49
N GLU A 70 29.65 42.81 -10.99
CA GLU A 70 28.94 44.06 -10.62
C GLU A 70 27.66 43.82 -9.77
N GLU A 71 27.52 44.53 -8.65
CA GLU A 71 26.23 44.73 -7.99
C GLU A 71 25.42 45.83 -8.70
N LYS A 72 24.35 45.46 -9.42
CA LYS A 72 23.03 46.16 -9.51
C LYS A 72 22.17 45.64 -10.68
N ASN A 73 21.01 45.05 -10.37
CA ASN A 73 19.69 45.33 -11.00
C ASN A 73 18.62 44.31 -10.54
N GLY A 74 18.35 44.23 -9.24
CA GLY A 74 17.32 43.35 -8.67
C GLY A 74 15.86 43.75 -8.94
N GLY A 75 15.60 44.61 -9.94
CA GLY A 75 14.26 45.15 -10.24
C GLY A 75 13.66 44.67 -11.57
N GLU A 76 14.47 44.50 -12.62
CA GLU A 76 13.97 44.16 -13.96
C GLU A 76 13.79 42.64 -14.15
N LEU A 77 14.65 41.83 -13.54
CA LEU A 77 14.69 40.38 -13.74
C LEU A 77 13.40 39.65 -13.30
N MET A 78 12.65 40.20 -12.32
CA MET A 78 11.38 39.62 -11.87
C MET A 78 10.19 39.91 -12.80
N GLN A 79 10.28 40.90 -13.70
CA GLN A 79 9.21 41.14 -14.68
C GLN A 79 9.36 40.24 -15.91
N ASP A 80 10.59 39.98 -16.36
CA ASP A 80 10.86 39.06 -17.47
C ASP A 80 10.49 37.60 -17.14
N THR A 81 10.71 37.13 -15.90
CA THR A 81 10.30 35.77 -15.50
C THR A 81 8.78 35.61 -15.51
N ALA A 82 8.05 36.53 -14.89
CA ALA A 82 6.58 36.49 -14.87
C ALA A 82 5.97 36.56 -16.27
N ALA A 83 6.49 37.44 -17.15
CA ALA A 83 6.04 37.55 -18.54
C ALA A 83 6.37 36.30 -19.37
N ALA A 84 7.55 35.70 -19.17
CA ALA A 84 7.93 34.44 -19.83
C ALA A 84 7.07 33.25 -19.36
N GLU A 85 6.63 33.26 -18.11
CA GLU A 85 5.76 32.21 -17.54
C GLU A 85 4.31 32.36 -18.01
N GLU A 86 3.75 33.57 -18.03
CA GLU A 86 2.42 33.85 -18.60
C GLU A 86 2.38 33.46 -20.10
N ALA A 87 3.45 33.74 -20.85
CA ALA A 87 3.58 33.30 -22.24
C ALA A 87 3.61 31.76 -22.40
N ARG A 88 4.18 31.02 -21.44
CA ARG A 88 4.11 29.53 -21.42
C ARG A 88 2.70 29.04 -21.12
N ARG A 89 2.00 29.65 -20.15
CA ARG A 89 0.61 29.33 -19.79
C ARG A 89 -0.33 29.54 -20.99
N GLU A 90 -0.14 30.61 -21.76
CA GLU A 90 -0.96 30.86 -22.96
C GLU A 90 -0.62 29.93 -24.14
N GLN A 91 0.66 29.56 -24.34
CA GLN A 91 1.01 28.50 -25.30
C GLN A 91 0.37 27.14 -24.96
N MET A 92 0.26 26.80 -23.67
CA MET A 92 -0.44 25.58 -23.23
C MET A 92 -1.93 25.63 -23.59
N ARG A 93 -2.61 26.74 -23.29
CA ARG A 93 -4.03 26.95 -23.67
C ARG A 93 -4.29 26.79 -25.17
N VAL A 94 -3.41 27.33 -26.02
CA VAL A 94 -3.51 27.19 -27.48
C VAL A 94 -3.33 25.73 -27.93
N LYS A 95 -2.40 24.98 -27.33
CA LYS A 95 -2.23 23.53 -27.60
C LYS A 95 -3.46 22.72 -27.17
N VAL A 96 -4.00 22.97 -25.98
CA VAL A 96 -5.21 22.29 -25.47
C VAL A 96 -6.41 22.57 -26.39
N LEU A 97 -6.63 23.83 -26.81
CA LEU A 97 -7.70 24.19 -27.74
C LEU A 97 -7.56 23.53 -29.12
N ALA A 98 -6.33 23.33 -29.61
CA ALA A 98 -6.07 22.59 -30.85
C ALA A 98 -6.36 21.08 -30.70
N TRP A 99 -5.96 20.50 -29.56
CA TRP A 99 -6.24 19.10 -29.23
C TRP A 99 -7.74 18.82 -29.08
N MET A 100 -8.48 19.65 -28.33
CA MET A 100 -9.95 19.56 -28.19
C MET A 100 -10.68 19.64 -29.53
N LYS A 101 -10.25 20.52 -30.44
CA LYS A 101 -10.80 20.58 -31.81
C LYS A 101 -10.56 19.29 -32.60
N THR A 102 -9.38 18.71 -32.45
CA THR A 102 -9.00 17.45 -33.10
C THR A 102 -9.85 16.29 -32.57
N LEU A 103 -9.99 16.19 -31.24
CA LEU A 103 -10.85 15.21 -30.57
C LEU A 103 -12.33 15.33 -31.03
N THR A 104 -12.83 16.56 -31.13
CA THR A 104 -14.21 16.84 -31.60
C THR A 104 -14.44 16.35 -33.04
N ILE A 105 -13.48 16.58 -33.94
CA ILE A 105 -13.55 16.11 -35.34
C ILE A 105 -13.57 14.57 -35.38
N VAL A 106 -12.70 13.91 -34.60
CA VAL A 106 -12.68 12.44 -34.48
C VAL A 106 -14.03 11.90 -34.00
N LEU A 107 -14.62 12.51 -32.98
CA LEU A 107 -15.92 12.11 -32.43
C LEU A 107 -17.05 12.21 -33.48
N ILE A 108 -17.09 13.30 -34.25
CA ILE A 108 -18.06 13.49 -35.35
C ILE A 108 -17.88 12.43 -36.44
N CYS A 109 -16.64 12.07 -36.80
CA CYS A 109 -16.36 11.01 -37.76
C CYS A 109 -16.85 9.63 -37.26
N PHE A 110 -16.63 9.30 -35.98
CA PHE A 110 -17.13 8.04 -35.40
C PHE A 110 -18.67 7.97 -35.40
N ILE A 111 -19.36 9.05 -35.03
CA ILE A 111 -20.83 9.14 -35.08
C ILE A 111 -21.33 8.97 -36.53
N GLY A 112 -20.68 9.60 -37.51
CA GLY A 112 -21.01 9.44 -38.92
C GLY A 112 -20.87 8.00 -39.42
N ILE A 113 -19.77 7.32 -39.06
CA ILE A 113 -19.54 5.91 -39.40
C ILE A 113 -20.60 5.00 -38.74
N ALA A 114 -20.94 5.24 -37.47
CA ALA A 114 -21.98 4.47 -36.77
C ALA A 114 -23.36 4.61 -37.43
N LEU A 115 -23.74 5.82 -37.84
CA LEU A 115 -25.01 6.08 -38.54
C LEU A 115 -25.05 5.42 -39.93
N ILE A 116 -23.95 5.46 -40.69
CA ILE A 116 -23.85 4.78 -41.99
C ILE A 116 -23.97 3.26 -41.82
N SER A 117 -23.27 2.68 -40.85
CA SER A 117 -23.37 1.25 -40.53
C SER A 117 -24.78 0.83 -40.13
N TYR A 118 -25.47 1.64 -39.31
CA TYR A 118 -26.86 1.40 -38.92
C TYR A 118 -27.80 1.37 -40.13
N VAL A 119 -27.70 2.34 -41.04
CA VAL A 119 -28.52 2.39 -42.27
C VAL A 119 -28.24 1.20 -43.19
N ILE A 120 -26.98 0.79 -43.34
CA ILE A 120 -26.62 -0.42 -44.11
C ILE A 120 -27.24 -1.67 -43.49
N ILE A 121 -27.18 -1.83 -42.17
CA ILE A 121 -27.78 -2.96 -41.46
C ILE A 121 -29.31 -2.96 -41.66
N SER A 122 -30.01 -1.84 -41.49
CA SER A 122 -31.45 -1.76 -41.72
C SER A 122 -31.87 -2.12 -43.16
N LEU A 123 -31.07 -1.75 -44.16
CA LEU A 123 -31.32 -2.10 -45.55
C LEU A 123 -31.07 -3.59 -45.85
N CYS A 124 -30.12 -4.24 -45.17
CA CYS A 124 -29.81 -5.66 -45.35
C CYS A 124 -30.82 -6.63 -44.71
N PHE A 125 -31.70 -6.16 -43.81
CA PHE A 125 -32.65 -7.00 -43.05
C PHE A 125 -34.14 -6.69 -43.35
N SER A 126 -34.46 -6.16 -44.53
CA SER A 126 -35.84 -5.76 -44.89
C SER A 126 -36.61 -6.79 -45.74
N ASP A 127 -35.98 -7.86 -46.25
CA ASP A 127 -36.60 -8.86 -47.13
C ASP A 127 -36.28 -10.31 -46.66
N ASP A 128 -36.95 -10.81 -45.61
CA ASP A 128 -37.13 -12.27 -45.40
C ASP A 128 -38.29 -12.63 -44.44
N GLU A 129 -39.53 -12.58 -44.92
CA GLU A 129 -40.69 -13.24 -44.27
C GLU A 129 -41.60 -13.89 -45.33
N GLN A 130 -41.50 -15.22 -45.52
CA GLN A 130 -42.59 -16.02 -46.09
C GLN A 130 -42.67 -17.45 -45.54
N GLN A 131 -43.89 -17.79 -45.09
CA GLN A 131 -44.49 -19.14 -45.05
C GLN A 131 -43.83 -20.23 -44.18
N GLN A 132 -44.49 -20.60 -43.07
CA GLN A 132 -45.33 -21.83 -43.07
C GLN A 132 -46.29 -21.93 -41.86
N GLU A 133 -47.39 -22.63 -42.07
CA GLU A 133 -48.49 -22.91 -41.11
C GLU A 133 -49.09 -24.33 -41.46
N PRO A 134 -50.05 -24.94 -40.73
CA PRO A 134 -49.74 -25.93 -39.70
C PRO A 134 -50.47 -27.30 -39.85
N GLU A 135 -50.05 -28.30 -39.06
CA GLU A 135 -50.81 -29.53 -38.72
C GLU A 135 -50.60 -29.83 -37.20
N THR A 136 -51.60 -29.90 -36.30
CA THR A 136 -52.72 -30.89 -36.09
C THR A 136 -52.24 -32.29 -35.65
N GLU A 137 -52.80 -32.97 -34.63
CA GLU A 137 -53.80 -32.63 -33.59
C GLU A 137 -53.80 -33.73 -32.48
N THR A 138 -54.26 -33.45 -31.23
CA THR A 138 -55.21 -34.32 -30.47
C THR A 138 -55.56 -33.78 -29.05
N THR A 139 -56.84 -33.42 -28.86
CA THR A 139 -57.76 -33.73 -27.71
C THR A 139 -57.26 -33.85 -26.25
N ASN A 140 -57.96 -33.50 -25.16
CA ASN A 140 -59.25 -32.82 -24.79
C ASN A 140 -59.35 -32.89 -23.23
N ILE A 141 -60.16 -32.20 -22.41
CA ILE A 141 -61.02 -30.98 -22.39
C ILE A 141 -61.33 -30.73 -20.89
N GLY A 142 -61.52 -29.48 -20.39
CA GLY A 142 -61.84 -29.32 -18.95
C GLY A 142 -62.05 -27.92 -18.33
N ASN A 143 -63.02 -27.13 -18.82
CA ASN A 143 -63.95 -26.20 -18.10
C ASN A 143 -63.51 -25.37 -16.84
N LEU A 144 -63.95 -24.11 -16.61
CA LEU A 144 -64.72 -23.08 -17.35
C LEU A 144 -64.76 -21.74 -16.55
N ASN A 145 -65.18 -20.62 -17.20
CA ASN A 145 -65.58 -19.29 -16.66
C ASN A 145 -64.43 -18.37 -16.16
N LEU A 146 -64.31 -17.05 -16.43
CA LEU A 146 -65.21 -15.88 -16.71
C LEU A 146 -66.01 -15.37 -15.48
N ALA A 147 -66.05 -14.08 -15.10
CA ALA A 147 -65.36 -12.84 -15.54
C ALA A 147 -65.32 -11.84 -14.32
N THR A 148 -65.27 -10.49 -14.32
CA THR A 148 -65.54 -9.40 -15.32
C THR A 148 -65.03 -8.02 -14.79
N ASN A 149 -64.99 -7.01 -15.67
CA ASN A 149 -65.07 -5.54 -15.43
C ASN A 149 -63.85 -4.67 -15.01
N GLN A 150 -63.88 -3.45 -15.57
CA GLN A 150 -63.01 -2.26 -15.47
C GLN A 150 -63.76 -1.15 -14.65
N PRO A 151 -63.23 0.07 -14.32
CA PRO A 151 -62.32 0.92 -15.13
C PRO A 151 -61.24 1.76 -14.39
N VAL A 152 -60.66 2.71 -15.13
CA VAL A 152 -59.56 3.64 -14.78
C VAL A 152 -60.07 4.94 -14.14
N GLU A 153 -59.27 5.56 -13.25
CA GLU A 153 -59.41 6.98 -12.86
C GLU A 153 -58.01 7.64 -12.65
N ILE A 154 -57.95 8.96 -12.41
CA ILE A 154 -56.81 9.84 -12.75
C ILE A 154 -56.31 10.68 -11.56
N LEU A 155 -54.97 10.70 -11.34
CA LEU A 155 -54.08 11.71 -10.70
C LEU A 155 -54.55 12.49 -9.43
N PRO A 156 -53.64 12.71 -8.45
CA PRO A 156 -52.78 13.90 -8.54
C PRO A 156 -51.34 13.77 -8.00
N HIS A 157 -50.54 14.82 -8.22
CA HIS A 157 -49.20 15.00 -7.64
C HIS A 157 -49.21 14.97 -6.10
N VAL A 158 -48.13 14.44 -5.51
CA VAL A 158 -47.73 14.70 -4.11
C VAL A 158 -46.26 15.11 -4.09
N THR A 159 -45.92 16.08 -3.26
CA THR A 159 -44.57 16.66 -3.12
C THR A 159 -43.59 15.70 -2.46
N ALA A 160 -42.38 15.58 -3.01
CA ALA A 160 -41.29 14.85 -2.38
C ALA A 160 -40.77 15.59 -1.13
N PHE A 161 -41.08 15.06 0.05
CA PHE A 161 -40.40 15.40 1.30
C PHE A 161 -39.41 14.27 1.61
N THR A 162 -38.11 14.53 1.41
CA THR A 162 -37.03 13.61 1.81
C THR A 162 -36.82 13.68 3.32
N ALA A 163 -37.71 13.02 4.07
CA ALA A 163 -37.47 12.74 5.48
C ALA A 163 -36.33 11.74 5.60
N ALA A 164 -35.14 12.22 5.98
CA ALA A 164 -33.98 11.36 6.23
C ALA A 164 -34.27 10.45 7.45
N THR A 165 -34.65 9.20 7.17
CA THR A 165 -34.86 8.19 8.21
C THR A 165 -33.52 7.79 8.81
N THR A 166 -33.18 8.36 9.96
CA THR A 166 -32.03 7.95 10.77
C THR A 166 -32.22 6.50 11.22
N ALA A 167 -31.67 5.56 10.46
CA ALA A 167 -31.72 4.15 10.79
C ALA A 167 -31.02 3.91 12.13
N SER A 168 -31.72 3.29 13.09
CA SER A 168 -31.12 2.93 14.37
C SER A 168 -29.99 1.91 14.16
N PRO A 169 -28.85 2.06 14.86
CA PRO A 169 -27.70 1.18 14.66
C PRO A 169 -27.99 -0.26 15.07
N PRO A 170 -27.28 -1.26 14.50
CA PRO A 170 -27.43 -2.65 14.89
C PRO A 170 -27.15 -2.89 16.38
N ALA A 171 -27.96 -3.74 17.02
CA ALA A 171 -27.88 -4.00 18.46
C ALA A 171 -26.51 -4.54 18.95
N TRP A 172 -25.67 -5.05 18.05
CA TRP A 172 -24.31 -5.51 18.39
C TRP A 172 -23.30 -4.37 18.65
N LEU A 173 -23.64 -3.12 18.32
CA LEU A 173 -22.84 -1.92 18.58
C LEU A 173 -23.19 -1.23 19.93
N ALA A 174 -24.02 -1.87 20.75
CA ALA A 174 -24.50 -1.32 22.03
C ALA A 174 -23.49 -1.45 23.18
N ASP A 175 -22.73 -2.55 23.23
CA ASP A 175 -21.67 -2.80 24.22
C ASP A 175 -20.29 -2.62 23.57
N GLN A 176 -19.50 -1.66 24.05
CA GLN A 176 -18.12 -1.46 23.58
C GLN A 176 -17.23 -2.65 23.96
N ILE A 177 -16.42 -3.14 23.01
CA ILE A 177 -15.48 -4.23 23.29
C ILE A 177 -14.44 -3.78 24.33
N ARG A 178 -14.38 -4.52 25.44
CA ARG A 178 -13.25 -4.46 26.36
C ARG A 178 -11.99 -4.96 25.66
N ILE A 179 -11.03 -4.08 25.45
CA ILE A 179 -9.71 -4.44 24.92
C ILE A 179 -9.00 -5.36 25.92
N ASP A 180 -8.47 -6.48 25.44
CA ASP A 180 -7.54 -7.31 26.21
C ASP A 180 -6.17 -6.62 26.31
N THR A 181 -5.80 -6.23 27.52
CA THR A 181 -4.53 -5.56 27.85
C THR A 181 -3.50 -6.50 28.50
N SER A 182 -3.80 -7.80 28.62
CA SER A 182 -2.90 -8.81 29.21
C SER A 182 -1.57 -8.91 28.45
N GLU A 183 -0.47 -9.28 29.10
CA GLU A 183 0.83 -9.36 28.42
C GLU A 183 0.89 -10.51 27.39
N GLN A 184 0.20 -11.63 27.66
CA GLN A 184 0.18 -12.84 26.83
C GLN A 184 -1.06 -12.91 25.91
N TYR A 185 -1.18 -11.95 25.00
CA TYR A 185 -2.21 -11.99 23.96
C TYR A 185 -1.82 -12.95 22.82
N ASN A 186 -2.78 -13.77 22.39
CA ASN A 186 -2.69 -14.69 21.25
C ASN A 186 -3.72 -14.27 20.20
N SER A 187 -3.43 -14.47 18.90
CA SER A 187 -4.44 -14.24 17.87
C SER A 187 -5.58 -15.26 17.94
N VAL A 188 -6.72 -14.92 17.35
CA VAL A 188 -7.91 -15.76 17.32
C VAL A 188 -8.20 -16.17 15.88
N LEU A 189 -8.12 -17.48 15.61
CA LEU A 189 -8.54 -18.06 14.35
C LEU A 189 -10.08 -18.01 14.27
N GLY A 190 -10.62 -17.02 13.57
CA GLY A 190 -12.03 -16.96 13.23
C GLY A 190 -12.39 -18.05 12.23
N VAL A 191 -13.53 -18.72 12.43
CA VAL A 191 -14.03 -19.78 11.54
C VAL A 191 -15.48 -19.47 11.20
N TYR A 192 -15.75 -19.30 9.91
CA TYR A 192 -17.00 -18.76 9.37
C TYR A 192 -17.48 -19.60 8.17
N GLN A 193 -18.69 -19.34 7.67
CA GLN A 193 -19.33 -20.15 6.62
C GLN A 193 -19.71 -19.33 5.37
N HIS A 194 -20.05 -18.06 5.55
CA HIS A 194 -20.58 -17.20 4.51
C HIS A 194 -19.63 -16.05 4.18
N GLY A 195 -19.13 -15.32 5.18
CA GLY A 195 -18.26 -14.17 4.93
C GLY A 195 -17.36 -13.86 6.11
N ALA A 196 -16.25 -13.17 5.85
CA ALA A 196 -15.27 -12.79 6.87
C ALA A 196 -14.59 -11.45 6.56
N VAL A 197 -14.19 -10.76 7.62
CA VAL A 197 -13.38 -9.54 7.63
C VAL A 197 -12.27 -9.70 8.67
N SER A 198 -11.05 -9.28 8.34
CA SER A 198 -9.90 -9.21 9.26
C SER A 198 -9.23 -7.85 9.15
N SER A 199 -9.00 -7.17 10.27
CA SER A 199 -8.34 -5.86 10.33
C SER A 199 -7.58 -5.64 11.63
N ASP A 200 -6.81 -4.56 11.72
CA ASP A 200 -6.14 -4.11 12.95
C ASP A 200 -7.08 -3.80 14.14
N ASN A 201 -8.42 -3.90 14.01
CA ASN A 201 -9.34 -3.72 15.12
C ASN A 201 -10.62 -4.56 15.01
N LEU A 202 -11.03 -5.19 16.11
CA LEU A 202 -12.21 -6.07 16.16
C LEU A 202 -13.55 -5.33 15.95
N GLU A 203 -13.70 -4.08 16.44
CA GLU A 203 -14.94 -3.31 16.18
C GLU A 203 -15.08 -2.98 14.69
N CYS A 204 -13.97 -2.64 14.03
CA CYS A 204 -13.95 -2.35 12.60
C CYS A 204 -14.19 -3.60 11.75
N SER A 205 -13.65 -4.75 12.16
CA SER A 205 -13.97 -6.04 11.55
C SER A 205 -15.45 -6.39 11.69
N LYS A 206 -16.07 -6.15 12.87
CA LYS A 206 -17.53 -6.29 13.04
C LYS A 206 -18.31 -5.34 12.14
N ILE A 207 -17.87 -4.08 11.97
CA ILE A 207 -18.52 -3.12 11.05
C ILE A 207 -18.54 -3.67 9.63
N GLY A 208 -17.40 -4.14 9.10
CA GLY A 208 -17.37 -4.77 7.77
C GLY A 208 -18.27 -6.00 7.67
N SER A 209 -18.24 -6.89 8.68
CA SER A 209 -19.11 -8.07 8.74
C SER A 209 -20.60 -7.70 8.78
N GLY A 210 -20.97 -6.65 9.53
CA GLY A 210 -22.34 -6.12 9.59
C GLY A 210 -22.82 -5.50 8.27
N ILE A 211 -21.91 -4.91 7.48
CA ILE A 211 -22.20 -4.42 6.13
C ILE A 211 -22.43 -5.59 5.15
N LEU A 212 -21.63 -6.66 5.23
CA LEU A 212 -21.91 -7.90 4.48
C LEU A 212 -23.27 -8.50 4.84
N GLN A 213 -23.64 -8.51 6.13
CA GLN A 213 -24.95 -8.98 6.59
C GLN A 213 -26.11 -8.08 6.13
N LYS A 214 -25.86 -6.80 5.83
CA LYS A 214 -26.79 -5.88 5.16
C LYS A 214 -26.88 -6.07 3.63
N ASN A 215 -26.26 -7.12 3.07
CA ASN A 215 -26.15 -7.36 1.62
C ASN A 215 -25.29 -6.31 0.86
N GLY A 216 -24.40 -5.60 1.57
CA GLY A 216 -23.34 -4.82 0.94
C GLY A 216 -22.33 -5.69 0.21
N SER A 217 -21.57 -5.09 -0.71
CA SER A 217 -20.46 -5.77 -1.40
C SER A 217 -19.24 -5.95 -0.51
N ALA A 218 -18.25 -6.72 -0.98
CA ALA A 218 -16.94 -6.80 -0.34
C ALA A 218 -16.27 -5.41 -0.22
N VAL A 219 -16.55 -4.51 -1.17
CA VAL A 219 -16.02 -3.13 -1.18
C VAL A 219 -16.77 -2.22 -0.21
N ASP A 220 -18.11 -2.30 -0.12
CA ASP A 220 -18.87 -1.59 0.92
C ASP A 220 -18.34 -1.94 2.33
N ALA A 221 -18.12 -3.24 2.56
CA ALA A 221 -17.62 -3.77 3.83
C ALA A 221 -16.17 -3.34 4.12
N ALA A 222 -15.31 -3.30 3.09
CA ALA A 222 -13.96 -2.79 3.21
C ALA A 222 -13.95 -1.29 3.57
N ILE A 223 -14.69 -0.45 2.84
CA ILE A 223 -14.72 1.01 3.06
C ILE A 223 -15.25 1.34 4.46
N ALA A 224 -16.35 0.74 4.90
CA ALA A 224 -16.90 1.00 6.23
C ALA A 224 -15.93 0.60 7.36
N ALA A 225 -15.22 -0.52 7.19
CA ALA A 225 -14.24 -1.00 8.15
C ALA A 225 -12.91 -0.20 8.10
N LEU A 226 -12.51 0.31 6.93
CA LEU A 226 -11.35 1.20 6.77
C LEU A 226 -11.61 2.59 7.36
N LEU A 227 -12.81 3.15 7.19
CA LEU A 227 -13.25 4.38 7.88
C LEU A 227 -13.21 4.21 9.40
N CYS A 228 -13.54 3.01 9.92
CA CYS A 228 -13.38 2.71 11.35
C CYS A 228 -11.91 2.57 11.74
N ASN A 229 -11.09 1.85 10.97
CA ASN A 229 -9.65 1.71 11.23
C ASN A 229 -8.96 3.09 11.21
N GLY A 230 -9.29 3.98 10.28
CA GLY A 230 -8.76 5.35 10.22
C GLY A 230 -9.10 6.20 11.45
N LEU A 231 -10.15 5.85 12.20
CA LEU A 231 -10.52 6.50 13.44
C LEU A 231 -9.84 5.86 14.67
N LEU A 232 -9.89 4.53 14.77
CA LEU A 232 -9.39 3.76 15.93
C LEU A 232 -7.88 3.46 15.85
N THR A 233 -7.28 3.64 14.68
CA THR A 233 -5.84 3.43 14.40
C THR A 233 -5.21 4.62 13.65
N LEU A 234 -5.66 5.86 13.97
CA LEU A 234 -5.19 7.13 13.37
C LEU A 234 -3.67 7.37 13.40
N GLN A 235 -2.92 6.61 14.20
CA GLN A 235 -1.46 6.60 14.19
C GLN A 235 -0.87 5.85 13.00
N SER A 236 -1.66 5.12 12.21
CA SER A 236 -1.19 4.21 11.15
C SER A 236 -2.01 4.22 9.86
N MET A 237 -3.16 4.88 9.82
CA MET A 237 -3.89 5.18 8.58
C MET A 237 -4.95 6.25 8.85
N GLY A 238 -5.53 6.82 7.79
CA GLY A 238 -6.68 7.71 7.92
C GLY A 238 -6.96 8.46 6.62
N ILE A 239 -8.05 9.23 6.62
CA ILE A 239 -8.49 10.00 5.45
C ILE A 239 -7.47 11.04 4.95
N GLY A 240 -6.43 11.36 5.73
CA GLY A 240 -5.31 12.23 5.33
C GLY A 240 -4.09 11.50 4.74
N GLY A 241 -4.21 10.24 4.34
CA GLY A 241 -3.15 9.45 3.70
C GLY A 241 -3.58 8.82 2.37
N GLY A 242 -3.12 7.60 2.09
CA GLY A 242 -3.38 6.90 0.85
C GLY A 242 -3.31 5.37 0.95
N HIS A 243 -3.99 4.69 0.02
CA HIS A 243 -4.13 3.23 0.01
C HIS A 243 -3.82 2.59 -1.34
N LEU A 244 -3.38 1.33 -1.30
CA LEU A 244 -3.49 0.42 -2.44
C LEU A 244 -4.56 -0.63 -2.12
N MET A 245 -5.47 -0.87 -3.07
CA MET A 245 -6.61 -1.76 -2.93
C MET A 245 -6.65 -2.76 -4.09
N ASN A 246 -6.89 -4.04 -3.81
CA ASN A 246 -6.95 -5.13 -4.79
C ASN A 246 -8.30 -5.84 -4.63
N ILE A 247 -9.14 -5.84 -5.67
CA ILE A 247 -10.55 -6.24 -5.64
C ILE A 247 -10.76 -7.39 -6.63
N TYR A 248 -11.13 -8.58 -6.15
CA TYR A 248 -11.52 -9.69 -7.01
C TYR A 248 -13.04 -9.78 -7.15
N ASN A 249 -13.51 -9.77 -8.40
CA ASN A 249 -14.88 -10.09 -8.75
C ASN A 249 -14.99 -11.57 -9.15
N ARG A 250 -15.79 -12.34 -8.40
CA ARG A 250 -15.93 -13.80 -8.55
C ARG A 250 -16.73 -14.23 -9.76
N GLU A 251 -17.63 -13.39 -10.25
CA GLU A 251 -18.46 -13.66 -11.43
C GLU A 251 -17.64 -13.50 -12.72
N GLN A 252 -16.90 -12.41 -12.82
CA GLN A 252 -16.01 -12.08 -13.95
C GLN A 252 -14.67 -12.82 -13.89
N ARG A 253 -14.33 -13.42 -12.73
CA ARG A 253 -13.01 -13.99 -12.40
C ARG A 253 -11.85 -13.02 -12.66
N HIS A 254 -12.06 -11.74 -12.36
CA HIS A 254 -11.12 -10.67 -12.68
C HIS A 254 -10.75 -9.87 -11.42
N ALA A 255 -9.48 -9.48 -11.31
CA ALA A 255 -8.98 -8.61 -10.25
C ALA A 255 -8.72 -7.20 -10.79
N THR A 256 -9.35 -6.21 -10.18
CA THR A 256 -9.10 -4.78 -10.39
C THR A 256 -8.33 -4.22 -9.21
N SER A 257 -7.24 -3.52 -9.49
CA SER A 257 -6.51 -2.72 -8.52
C SER A 257 -6.98 -1.26 -8.53
N ILE A 258 -6.97 -0.61 -7.37
CA ILE A 258 -7.15 0.84 -7.23
C ILE A 258 -5.92 1.40 -6.52
N ASP A 259 -5.24 2.32 -7.20
CA ASP A 259 -4.13 3.09 -6.64
C ASP A 259 -4.66 4.45 -6.16
N ALA A 260 -4.68 4.62 -4.84
CA ALA A 260 -5.02 5.88 -4.17
C ALA A 260 -3.86 6.32 -3.26
N ARG A 261 -2.62 6.09 -3.72
CA ARG A 261 -1.40 6.60 -3.09
C ARG A 261 -1.35 8.13 -3.20
N GLU A 262 -0.77 8.77 -2.19
CA GLU A 262 -0.58 10.21 -2.18
C GLU A 262 0.37 10.67 -3.32
N VAL A 263 0.07 11.80 -3.97
CA VAL A 263 0.94 12.40 -5.00
C VAL A 263 1.77 13.55 -4.45
N ALA A 264 2.91 13.82 -5.08
CA ALA A 264 3.69 15.02 -4.84
C ALA A 264 2.90 16.29 -5.24
N PRO A 265 2.88 17.35 -4.40
CA PRO A 265 2.23 18.61 -4.76
C PRO A 265 2.84 19.26 -6.02
N TYR A 266 2.08 20.09 -6.74
CA TYR A 266 2.57 20.78 -7.94
C TYR A 266 3.81 21.67 -7.70
N GLU A 267 3.96 22.23 -6.51
CA GLU A 267 5.08 23.05 -6.07
C GLU A 267 6.31 22.24 -5.61
N ALA A 268 6.26 20.90 -5.64
CA ALA A 268 7.38 20.04 -5.26
C ALA A 268 8.36 19.83 -6.43
N THR A 269 9.66 19.86 -6.15
CA THR A 269 10.73 19.71 -7.15
C THR A 269 11.64 18.52 -6.86
N GLU A 270 12.46 18.12 -7.83
CA GLU A 270 13.42 17.01 -7.69
C GLU A 270 14.39 17.22 -6.51
N ASP A 271 14.99 18.41 -6.43
CA ASP A 271 15.97 18.77 -5.39
C ASP A 271 15.33 19.24 -4.06
N TYR A 272 14.01 19.12 -3.88
CA TYR A 272 13.25 19.84 -2.84
C TYR A 272 13.75 19.59 -1.39
N PHE A 273 14.30 18.40 -1.13
CA PHE A 273 14.90 18.04 0.16
C PHE A 273 16.44 17.90 0.13
N ALA A 274 17.12 18.15 -0.99
CA ALA A 274 18.55 17.87 -1.14
C ALA A 274 19.45 18.62 -0.11
N GLN A 275 19.02 19.81 0.35
CA GLN A 275 19.74 20.58 1.37
C GLN A 275 19.34 20.23 2.83
N GLN A 276 18.16 19.63 3.03
CA GLN A 276 17.52 19.42 4.34
C GLN A 276 16.67 18.12 4.27
N PRO A 277 17.31 16.94 4.14
CA PRO A 277 16.61 15.67 3.96
C PRO A 277 15.71 15.30 5.14
N GLU A 278 15.98 15.83 6.33
CA GLU A 278 15.17 15.60 7.53
C GLU A 278 13.75 16.16 7.43
N LYS A 279 13.50 17.12 6.51
CA LYS A 279 12.17 17.71 6.28
C LYS A 279 11.22 16.82 5.48
N SER A 280 11.69 15.73 4.87
CA SER A 280 10.81 14.73 4.28
C SER A 280 10.17 13.81 5.35
N LEU A 281 10.79 13.69 6.54
CA LEU A 281 10.35 12.79 7.61
C LEU A 281 9.13 13.30 8.38
N LYS A 282 9.04 14.62 8.62
CA LYS A 282 8.03 15.29 9.47
C LYS A 282 7.83 16.75 9.07
N GLY A 283 6.72 17.34 9.53
CA GLY A 283 6.37 18.75 9.29
C GLY A 283 5.61 18.97 7.97
N PRO A 284 5.26 20.22 7.66
CA PRO A 284 4.25 20.54 6.65
C PRO A 284 4.68 20.29 5.20
N LEU A 285 5.99 20.21 4.97
CA LEU A 285 6.60 19.91 3.67
C LEU A 285 6.64 18.41 3.36
N SER A 286 6.51 17.55 4.38
CA SER A 286 6.46 16.09 4.20
C SER A 286 5.12 15.58 3.67
N ILE A 287 4.08 16.42 3.70
CA ILE A 287 2.70 16.08 3.35
C ILE A 287 2.57 15.97 1.82
N ALA A 288 2.20 14.79 1.35
CA ALA A 288 1.74 14.54 -0.01
C ALA A 288 0.21 14.66 -0.10
N VAL A 289 -0.34 14.84 -1.30
CA VAL A 289 -1.77 15.11 -1.52
C VAL A 289 -2.61 13.87 -1.14
N PRO A 290 -3.53 13.96 -0.14
CA PRO A 290 -4.22 12.77 0.38
C PRO A 290 -5.16 12.06 -0.63
N GLY A 291 -4.94 10.76 -0.85
CA GLY A 291 -5.69 9.94 -1.81
C GLY A 291 -6.80 9.05 -1.22
N GLU A 292 -6.74 8.73 0.08
CA GLU A 292 -7.54 7.68 0.72
C GLU A 292 -9.05 7.75 0.40
N VAL A 293 -9.65 8.95 0.46
CA VAL A 293 -11.10 9.14 0.25
C VAL A 293 -11.48 9.11 -1.24
N MET A 294 -10.58 9.50 -2.15
CA MET A 294 -10.78 9.31 -3.58
C MET A 294 -10.75 7.83 -3.95
N GLY A 295 -9.81 7.07 -3.36
CA GLY A 295 -9.75 5.62 -3.48
C GLY A 295 -11.06 4.94 -3.05
N TYR A 296 -11.59 5.32 -1.88
CA TYR A 296 -12.92 4.89 -1.44
C TYR A 296 -14.04 5.30 -2.42
N HIS A 297 -14.00 6.53 -2.97
CA HIS A 297 -15.02 7.03 -3.88
C HIS A 297 -15.09 6.21 -5.18
N VAL A 298 -13.95 6.01 -5.83
CA VAL A 298 -13.82 5.26 -7.08
C VAL A 298 -14.18 3.78 -6.86
N ALA A 299 -13.75 3.20 -5.73
CA ALA A 299 -14.14 1.85 -5.35
C ALA A 299 -15.66 1.73 -5.13
N HIS A 300 -16.28 2.68 -4.42
CA HIS A 300 -17.72 2.70 -4.15
C HIS A 300 -18.55 2.89 -5.41
N GLN A 301 -18.17 3.81 -6.30
CA GLN A 301 -18.85 4.01 -7.59
C GLN A 301 -18.83 2.74 -8.48
N LYS A 302 -17.71 2.00 -8.49
CA LYS A 302 -17.50 0.86 -9.39
C LYS A 302 -17.99 -0.48 -8.83
N PHE A 303 -18.06 -0.63 -7.51
CA PHE A 303 -18.31 -1.92 -6.84
C PHE A 303 -19.21 -1.84 -5.59
N GLY A 304 -19.63 -0.66 -5.15
CA GLY A 304 -20.53 -0.47 -4.00
C GLY A 304 -21.97 -0.90 -4.29
N ARG A 305 -22.73 -1.16 -3.24
CA ARG A 305 -24.16 -1.50 -3.30
C ARG A 305 -25.01 -0.72 -2.30
N LEU A 306 -24.45 -0.39 -1.13
CA LEU A 306 -25.15 0.41 -0.11
C LEU A 306 -24.95 1.91 -0.31
N PRO A 307 -25.86 2.78 0.18
CA PRO A 307 -25.65 4.22 0.19
C PRO A 307 -24.40 4.59 1.00
N TRP A 308 -23.57 5.51 0.48
CA TRP A 308 -22.32 5.93 1.11
C TRP A 308 -22.46 6.31 2.59
N ALA A 309 -23.54 7.02 2.95
CA ALA A 309 -23.84 7.40 4.33
C ALA A 309 -23.95 6.21 5.30
N GLU A 310 -24.40 5.04 4.85
CA GLU A 310 -24.45 3.83 5.68
C GLU A 310 -23.06 3.23 5.98
N LEU A 311 -22.06 3.54 5.15
CA LEU A 311 -20.67 3.11 5.36
C LEU A 311 -19.95 4.02 6.36
N VAL A 312 -20.27 5.32 6.37
CA VAL A 312 -19.68 6.31 7.28
C VAL A 312 -20.34 6.30 8.66
N ALA A 313 -21.65 6.07 8.74
CA ALA A 313 -22.43 6.20 9.98
C ALA A 313 -21.88 5.42 11.20
N PRO A 314 -21.42 4.15 11.10
CA PRO A 314 -20.86 3.43 12.25
C PRO A 314 -19.60 4.10 12.82
N SER A 315 -18.75 4.63 11.94
CA SER A 315 -17.52 5.32 12.31
C SER A 315 -17.80 6.70 12.91
N LEU A 316 -18.82 7.41 12.41
CA LEU A 316 -19.31 8.65 13.03
C LEU A 316 -19.84 8.40 14.45
N GLU A 317 -20.63 7.34 14.66
CA GLU A 317 -21.15 6.97 15.97
C GLU A 317 -20.02 6.62 16.96
N LEU A 318 -18.98 5.91 16.52
CA LEU A 318 -17.76 5.68 17.31
C LEU A 318 -17.01 6.98 17.62
N CYS A 319 -16.99 7.94 16.70
CA CYS A 319 -16.37 9.25 16.90
C CYS A 319 -17.08 10.05 17.99
N GLU A 320 -18.41 10.11 17.96
CA GLU A 320 -19.22 10.84 18.95
C GLU A 320 -19.23 10.15 20.32
N LYS A 321 -19.29 8.80 20.36
CA LYS A 321 -19.22 8.04 21.62
C LYS A 321 -17.83 8.04 22.24
N GLY A 322 -16.77 7.98 21.44
CA GLY A 322 -15.40 7.70 21.87
C GLY A 322 -15.08 6.21 21.86
N TYR A 323 -13.80 5.86 21.87
CA TYR A 323 -13.29 4.49 21.74
C TYR A 323 -12.14 4.22 22.72
N HIS A 324 -11.84 2.94 22.97
CA HIS A 324 -10.72 2.54 23.81
C HIS A 324 -9.37 2.67 23.08
N VAL A 325 -8.37 3.27 23.73
CA VAL A 325 -6.98 3.29 23.27
C VAL A 325 -6.44 1.86 23.18
N SER A 326 -5.90 1.47 22.03
CA SER A 326 -5.26 0.16 21.85
C SER A 326 -3.81 0.15 22.37
N GLN A 327 -3.27 -1.03 22.69
CA GLN A 327 -1.85 -1.17 23.06
C GLN A 327 -0.90 -0.86 21.89
N HIS A 328 -1.41 -0.82 20.65
CA HIS A 328 -0.66 -0.31 19.49
C HIS A 328 -0.63 1.22 19.47
N MET A 329 -1.78 1.87 19.67
CA MET A 329 -1.88 3.33 19.84
C MET A 329 -1.01 3.84 20.99
N GLU A 330 -1.06 3.20 22.15
CA GLU A 330 -0.22 3.56 23.31
C GLU A 330 1.28 3.49 22.99
N ARG A 331 1.73 2.42 22.30
CA ARG A 331 3.14 2.30 21.86
C ARG A 331 3.52 3.40 20.87
N ALA A 332 2.72 3.61 19.83
CA ALA A 332 2.98 4.63 18.83
C ALA A 332 3.00 6.04 19.43
N LEU A 333 2.07 6.36 20.34
CA LEU A 333 2.07 7.63 21.09
C LEU A 333 3.36 7.79 21.89
N ASN A 334 3.83 6.76 22.62
CA ASN A 334 5.09 6.84 23.38
C ASN A 334 6.32 7.02 22.47
N LEU A 335 6.33 6.43 21.26
CA LEU A 335 7.40 6.62 20.28
C LEU A 335 7.39 8.01 19.63
N ALA A 336 6.20 8.51 19.28
CA ALA A 336 6.04 9.78 18.59
C ALA A 336 6.01 11.01 19.53
N LEU A 337 5.75 10.83 20.83
CA LEU A 337 5.57 11.90 21.82
C LEU A 337 6.62 13.03 21.76
N PRO A 338 7.94 12.76 21.60
CA PRO A 338 8.94 13.83 21.53
C PRO A 338 8.65 14.86 20.42
N ASN A 339 8.01 14.41 19.33
CA ASN A 339 7.77 15.18 18.11
C ASN A 339 6.35 15.76 18.03
N ILE A 340 5.36 15.20 18.76
CA ILE A 340 3.93 15.60 18.64
C ILE A 340 3.36 16.30 19.89
N LYS A 341 4.02 16.19 21.06
CA LYS A 341 3.54 16.73 22.35
C LYS A 341 3.21 18.23 22.38
N GLU A 342 3.78 19.02 21.46
CA GLU A 342 3.68 20.49 21.45
C GLU A 342 2.47 21.00 20.65
N HIS A 343 1.81 20.10 19.88
CA HIS A 343 0.58 20.39 19.16
C HIS A 343 -0.63 20.13 20.08
N GLU A 344 -1.48 21.15 20.28
CA GLU A 344 -2.67 21.09 21.15
C GLU A 344 -3.63 19.95 20.79
N GLN A 345 -3.71 19.62 19.50
CA GLN A 345 -4.54 18.58 18.92
C GLN A 345 -4.30 17.18 19.52
N TYR A 346 -3.10 16.91 20.06
CA TYR A 346 -2.78 15.61 20.68
C TYR A 346 -3.06 15.55 22.19
N GLN A 347 -3.40 16.66 22.85
CA GLN A 347 -3.61 16.69 24.30
C GLN A 347 -4.75 15.77 24.75
N ILE A 348 -5.72 15.46 23.88
CA ILE A 348 -6.78 14.48 24.09
C ILE A 348 -6.29 13.02 24.20
N TYR A 349 -5.05 12.74 23.80
CA TYR A 349 -4.38 11.44 23.92
C TYR A 349 -3.40 11.39 25.09
N LEU A 350 -3.23 12.49 25.83
CA LEU A 350 -2.30 12.62 26.95
C LEU A 350 -3.05 12.81 28.27
N ASN A 351 -2.58 12.12 29.31
CA ASN A 351 -3.01 12.40 30.67
C ASN A 351 -2.45 13.76 31.13
N ALA A 352 -3.35 14.74 31.31
CA ALA A 352 -3.02 16.12 31.64
C ALA A 352 -2.27 16.34 32.96
N GLU A 353 -2.28 15.37 33.90
CA GLU A 353 -1.54 15.46 35.16
C GLU A 353 -0.08 15.02 35.02
N THR A 354 0.23 14.14 34.06
CA THR A 354 1.54 13.50 33.90
C THR A 354 2.25 13.82 32.59
N GLY A 355 1.54 14.38 31.60
CA GLY A 355 2.06 14.62 30.24
C GLY A 355 2.34 13.35 29.43
N LYS A 356 1.92 12.18 29.92
CA LYS A 356 2.15 10.88 29.27
C LYS A 356 0.95 10.44 28.43
N PRO A 357 1.14 9.58 27.41
CA PRO A 357 0.03 8.96 26.69
C PRO A 357 -0.95 8.24 27.61
N HIS A 358 -2.22 8.26 27.22
CA HIS A 358 -3.23 7.42 27.86
C HIS A 358 -2.91 5.93 27.68
N ALA A 359 -2.99 5.17 28.77
CA ALA A 359 -2.75 3.72 28.77
C ALA A 359 -3.85 2.96 28.00
N ALA A 360 -3.51 1.80 27.45
CA ALA A 360 -4.46 0.95 26.74
C ALA A 360 -5.71 0.64 27.58
N GLY A 361 -6.88 0.66 26.93
CA GLY A 361 -8.19 0.54 27.57
C GLY A 361 -8.78 1.86 28.08
N THR A 362 -8.02 2.96 28.15
CA THR A 362 -8.59 4.29 28.40
C THR A 362 -9.57 4.66 27.29
N VAL A 363 -10.78 5.14 27.62
CA VAL A 363 -11.71 5.70 26.62
C VAL A 363 -11.28 7.12 26.28
N VAL A 364 -10.98 7.37 25.02
CA VAL A 364 -10.70 8.71 24.46
C VAL A 364 -11.82 9.14 23.53
N LYS A 365 -11.98 10.45 23.35
CA LYS A 365 -12.77 11.02 22.25
C LYS A 365 -11.81 11.70 21.28
N PRO A 366 -11.90 11.42 19.96
CA PRO A 366 -11.09 12.08 18.94
C PRO A 366 -11.42 13.60 18.88
N PRO A 367 -10.65 14.40 18.12
CA PRO A 367 -10.92 15.84 18.02
C PRO A 367 -12.37 16.07 17.54
N LYS A 368 -13.11 16.96 18.20
CA LYS A 368 -14.52 17.26 17.84
C LYS A 368 -14.67 17.64 16.37
N ASN A 369 -13.63 18.22 15.78
CA ASN A 369 -13.57 18.61 14.38
C ASN A 369 -13.45 17.39 13.44
N LEU A 370 -12.75 16.31 13.84
CA LEU A 370 -12.74 15.06 13.06
C LEU A 370 -14.15 14.45 12.97
N CYS A 371 -14.94 14.49 14.04
CA CYS A 371 -16.33 14.01 13.97
C CYS A 371 -17.22 14.90 13.08
N LYS A 372 -16.96 16.22 12.98
CA LYS A 372 -17.62 17.08 11.98
C LYS A 372 -17.21 16.69 10.57
N THR A 373 -15.93 16.38 10.33
CA THR A 373 -15.43 15.90 9.04
C THR A 373 -16.08 14.58 8.64
N TYR A 374 -16.16 13.58 9.54
CA TYR A 374 -16.90 12.34 9.28
C TYR A 374 -18.40 12.58 9.05
N LYS A 375 -19.00 13.58 9.74
CA LYS A 375 -20.38 13.98 9.50
C LYS A 375 -20.57 14.60 8.11
N LEU A 376 -19.69 15.52 7.69
CA LEU A 376 -19.70 16.11 6.36
C LEU A 376 -19.48 15.05 5.26
N LEU A 377 -18.57 14.09 5.46
CA LEU A 377 -18.41 12.94 4.56
C LEU A 377 -19.69 12.11 4.45
N ALA A 378 -20.47 11.95 5.53
CA ALA A 378 -21.73 11.22 5.51
C ALA A 378 -22.88 12.01 4.84
N GLU A 379 -22.94 13.33 5.05
CA GLU A 379 -24.02 14.20 4.54
C GLU A 379 -23.80 14.65 3.08
N ASN A 380 -22.55 14.97 2.71
CA ASN A 380 -22.19 15.53 1.40
C ASN A 380 -21.56 14.49 0.44
N GLY A 381 -21.09 13.35 0.96
CA GLY A 381 -20.36 12.33 0.20
C GLY A 381 -18.83 12.50 0.22
N PRO A 382 -18.07 11.58 -0.41
CA PRO A 382 -16.62 11.56 -0.34
C PRO A 382 -15.96 12.75 -1.05
N MET A 383 -16.54 13.22 -2.16
CA MET A 383 -16.01 14.34 -2.94
C MET A 383 -15.97 15.67 -2.19
N ASP A 384 -16.70 15.81 -1.07
CA ASP A 384 -16.65 17.00 -0.24
C ASP A 384 -15.24 17.29 0.31
N MET A 385 -14.38 16.26 0.39
CA MET A 385 -12.95 16.37 0.72
C MET A 385 -12.07 16.96 -0.40
N TYR A 386 -12.51 16.90 -1.65
CA TYR A 386 -11.72 17.35 -2.82
C TYR A 386 -12.28 18.63 -3.45
N ASN A 387 -13.61 18.80 -3.48
CA ASN A 387 -14.27 19.97 -4.10
C ASN A 387 -15.42 20.60 -3.28
N GLY A 388 -15.48 20.33 -1.97
CA GLY A 388 -16.56 20.79 -1.08
C GLY A 388 -16.11 21.44 0.22
N THR A 389 -16.90 21.22 1.27
CA THR A 389 -16.76 21.88 2.57
C THR A 389 -15.50 21.43 3.29
N ILE A 390 -15.23 20.11 3.33
CA ILE A 390 -13.99 19.56 3.89
C ILE A 390 -12.79 20.04 3.08
N ALA A 391 -12.86 20.06 1.75
CA ALA A 391 -11.77 20.54 0.88
C ALA A 391 -11.33 21.95 1.28
N LYS A 392 -12.29 22.88 1.43
CA LYS A 392 -12.00 24.24 1.88
C LYS A 392 -11.36 24.28 3.28
N LEU A 393 -11.90 23.52 4.23
CA LEU A 393 -11.36 23.48 5.60
C LEU A 393 -9.96 22.84 5.66
N LEU A 394 -9.69 21.86 4.80
CA LEU A 394 -8.39 21.20 4.64
C LEU A 394 -7.38 22.16 4.01
N MET A 395 -7.75 22.91 2.97
CA MET A 395 -6.89 23.95 2.39
C MET A 395 -6.56 25.07 3.38
N GLU A 396 -7.54 25.53 4.17
CA GLU A 396 -7.27 26.51 5.23
C GLU A 396 -6.34 25.93 6.33
N ASP A 397 -6.44 24.64 6.67
CA ASP A 397 -5.52 23.98 7.60
C ASP A 397 -4.11 23.80 7.01
N LEU A 398 -4.00 23.39 5.74
CA LEU A 398 -2.74 23.19 5.02
C LEU A 398 -1.97 24.51 4.82
N GLN A 399 -2.69 25.60 4.52
CA GLN A 399 -2.13 26.94 4.40
C GLN A 399 -1.60 27.45 5.75
N ASP A 400 -2.38 27.31 6.83
CA ASP A 400 -1.98 27.79 8.17
C ASP A 400 -0.75 27.07 8.73
N ILE A 401 -0.58 25.77 8.44
CA ILE A 401 0.62 25.01 8.86
C ILE A 401 1.83 25.22 7.94
N GLY A 402 1.68 25.95 6.83
CA GLY A 402 2.77 26.20 5.88
C GLY A 402 3.11 25.01 4.98
N SER A 403 2.12 24.23 4.55
CA SER A 403 2.31 23.21 3.51
C SER A 403 2.38 23.84 2.11
N ILE A 404 2.92 23.11 1.14
CA ILE A 404 3.00 23.51 -0.27
C ILE A 404 1.85 23.00 -1.14
N ILE A 405 0.91 22.25 -0.56
CA ILE A 405 -0.31 21.83 -1.28
C ILE A 405 -1.14 23.07 -1.62
N VAL A 406 -1.50 23.20 -2.90
CA VAL A 406 -2.37 24.26 -3.45
C VAL A 406 -3.77 23.71 -3.75
N ALA A 407 -4.74 24.57 -4.07
CA ALA A 407 -6.11 24.12 -4.37
C ALA A 407 -6.17 23.18 -5.58
N ASP A 408 -5.41 23.50 -6.63
CA ASP A 408 -5.27 22.71 -7.86
C ASP A 408 -4.81 21.26 -7.59
N ASP A 409 -4.05 21.00 -6.52
CA ASP A 409 -3.64 19.64 -6.13
C ASP A 409 -4.85 18.79 -5.69
N LEU A 410 -5.77 19.34 -4.88
CA LEU A 410 -6.98 18.65 -4.46
C LEU A 410 -8.02 18.56 -5.57
N GLU A 411 -8.11 19.57 -6.44
CA GLU A 411 -9.06 19.57 -7.56
C GLU A 411 -8.62 18.64 -8.72
N SER A 412 -7.32 18.34 -8.84
CA SER A 412 -6.76 17.44 -9.87
C SER A 412 -6.44 16.02 -9.39
N TYR A 413 -6.57 15.72 -8.09
CA TYR A 413 -6.26 14.38 -7.57
C TYR A 413 -7.22 13.34 -8.14
N GLU A 414 -6.70 12.29 -8.78
CA GLU A 414 -7.45 11.11 -9.20
C GLU A 414 -6.80 9.83 -8.64
N ALA A 415 -7.63 8.80 -8.40
CA ALA A 415 -7.19 7.46 -8.00
C ALA A 415 -7.30 6.50 -9.20
N ASP A 416 -6.22 5.82 -9.56
CA ASP A 416 -6.15 5.05 -10.80
C ASP A 416 -6.88 3.71 -10.67
N VAL A 417 -7.52 3.28 -11.75
CA VAL A 417 -8.20 1.97 -11.83
C VAL A 417 -7.48 1.09 -12.85
N MET A 418 -6.78 0.08 -12.35
CA MET A 418 -5.92 -0.81 -13.15
C MET A 418 -6.40 -2.27 -13.07
N SER A 419 -6.03 -3.10 -14.04
CA SER A 419 -6.10 -4.56 -13.85
C SER A 419 -4.93 -5.01 -12.95
N SER A 420 -5.20 -5.90 -11.99
CA SER A 420 -4.14 -6.51 -11.19
C SER A 420 -3.28 -7.43 -12.07
N ILE A 421 -1.97 -7.47 -11.83
CA ILE A 421 -1.04 -8.36 -12.55
C ILE A 421 -1.22 -9.79 -12.04
N THR A 422 -1.17 -10.76 -12.95
CA THR A 422 -1.30 -12.19 -12.65
C THR A 422 0.02 -12.92 -12.74
N MET A 423 0.28 -13.83 -11.81
CA MET A 423 1.35 -14.84 -11.89
C MET A 423 0.81 -16.21 -11.50
N ASP A 424 1.21 -17.27 -12.22
CA ASP A 424 0.87 -18.64 -11.86
C ASP A 424 1.70 -19.13 -10.66
N LEU A 425 1.03 -19.58 -9.61
CA LEU A 425 1.62 -20.09 -8.37
C LEU A 425 1.24 -21.57 -8.19
N GLY A 426 1.73 -22.40 -9.10
CA GLY A 426 1.38 -23.83 -9.19
C GLY A 426 0.05 -24.00 -9.92
N ASP A 427 -0.95 -24.56 -9.23
CA ASP A 427 -2.34 -24.69 -9.70
C ASP A 427 -3.20 -23.43 -9.37
N ASP A 428 -2.64 -22.47 -8.63
CA ASP A 428 -3.32 -21.24 -8.21
C ASP A 428 -2.88 -20.03 -9.05
N THR A 429 -3.73 -18.99 -9.13
CA THR A 429 -3.37 -17.68 -9.71
C THR A 429 -3.16 -16.64 -8.61
N LEU A 430 -1.97 -16.06 -8.55
CA LEU A 430 -1.64 -14.90 -7.72
C LEU A 430 -2.03 -13.61 -8.45
N TYR A 431 -2.75 -12.71 -7.77
CA TYR A 431 -3.09 -11.38 -8.29
C TYR A 431 -2.44 -10.31 -7.42
N VAL A 432 -1.59 -9.47 -8.03
CA VAL A 432 -0.80 -8.43 -7.35
C VAL A 432 -1.11 -7.04 -7.92
N VAL A 433 -1.00 -6.01 -7.09
CA VAL A 433 -1.18 -4.61 -7.54
C VAL A 433 0.03 -4.19 -8.40
N PRO A 434 -0.16 -3.41 -9.49
CA PRO A 434 0.93 -2.78 -10.25
C PRO A 434 1.79 -1.82 -9.42
N PRO A 435 2.98 -1.42 -9.90
CA PRO A 435 3.67 -0.24 -9.40
C PRO A 435 2.70 0.97 -9.35
N VAL A 436 2.67 1.76 -8.29
CA VAL A 436 3.72 1.91 -7.25
C VAL A 436 3.72 0.87 -6.10
N SER A 437 2.88 -0.17 -6.16
CA SER A 437 2.96 -1.31 -5.25
C SER A 437 4.26 -2.10 -5.39
N SER A 438 4.74 -2.63 -4.26
CA SER A 438 5.75 -3.69 -4.23
C SER A 438 5.17 -5.10 -4.45
N GLY A 439 3.92 -5.24 -4.92
CA GLY A 439 3.28 -6.53 -5.20
C GLY A 439 4.05 -7.40 -6.20
N SER A 440 4.69 -6.80 -7.21
CA SER A 440 5.59 -7.52 -8.14
C SER A 440 6.87 -8.04 -7.46
N VAL A 441 7.32 -7.41 -6.37
CA VAL A 441 8.44 -7.89 -5.55
C VAL A 441 8.01 -9.14 -4.76
N VAL A 442 6.80 -9.15 -4.20
CA VAL A 442 6.21 -10.34 -3.55
C VAL A 442 6.09 -11.50 -4.54
N ALA A 443 5.57 -11.24 -5.75
CA ALA A 443 5.46 -12.23 -6.82
C ALA A 443 6.83 -12.83 -7.17
N HIS A 444 7.86 -12.00 -7.36
CA HIS A 444 9.20 -12.49 -7.72
C HIS A 444 9.84 -13.37 -6.64
N ILE A 445 9.70 -13.02 -5.35
CA ILE A 445 10.20 -13.87 -4.26
C ILE A 445 9.50 -15.23 -4.28
N LEU A 446 8.18 -15.26 -4.52
CA LEU A 446 7.41 -16.51 -4.63
C LEU A 446 7.81 -17.33 -5.87
N ALA A 447 8.05 -16.69 -7.01
CA ALA A 447 8.53 -17.35 -8.23
C ALA A 447 9.90 -18.04 -8.02
N ILE A 448 10.84 -17.35 -7.36
CA ILE A 448 12.13 -17.94 -6.95
C ILE A 448 11.88 -19.15 -6.06
N LEU A 449 11.09 -18.99 -4.99
CA LEU A 449 10.96 -20.00 -3.93
C LEU A 449 10.15 -21.24 -4.34
N GLN A 450 9.15 -21.09 -5.20
CA GLN A 450 8.24 -22.18 -5.60
C GLN A 450 9.00 -23.40 -6.14
N GLY A 451 9.99 -23.19 -7.02
CA GLY A 451 10.74 -24.29 -7.65
C GLY A 451 11.69 -25.07 -6.72
N TYR A 452 11.79 -24.71 -5.43
CA TYR A 452 12.37 -25.60 -4.42
C TYR A 452 11.42 -26.73 -4.00
N ASN A 453 10.12 -26.64 -4.30
CA ASN A 453 9.08 -27.62 -3.97
C ASN A 453 9.06 -27.95 -2.46
N PHE A 454 9.06 -26.91 -1.63
CA PHE A 454 9.13 -27.00 -0.17
C PHE A 454 7.99 -27.84 0.45
N THR A 455 8.30 -28.50 1.55
CA THR A 455 7.37 -29.31 2.35
C THR A 455 7.59 -29.08 3.84
N ALA A 456 6.69 -29.59 4.69
CA ALA A 456 6.90 -29.60 6.14
C ALA A 456 8.20 -30.31 6.60
N LEU A 457 8.80 -31.18 5.77
CA LEU A 457 10.09 -31.81 6.08
C LEU A 457 11.25 -30.80 6.08
N ASP A 458 11.16 -29.74 5.28
CA ASP A 458 12.18 -28.68 5.16
C ASP A 458 12.24 -27.75 6.40
N LEU A 459 11.37 -27.99 7.38
CA LEU A 459 11.38 -27.38 8.72
C LEU A 459 11.68 -28.38 9.85
N SER A 460 11.82 -29.68 9.56
CA SER A 460 11.83 -30.78 10.55
C SER A 460 13.09 -30.87 11.43
N THR A 461 14.16 -30.17 11.06
CA THR A 461 15.41 -30.06 11.84
C THR A 461 15.97 -28.65 11.74
N GLU A 462 16.83 -28.23 12.67
CA GLU A 462 17.39 -26.87 12.67
C GLU A 462 18.26 -26.58 11.44
N GLU A 463 18.96 -27.57 10.88
CA GLU A 463 19.77 -27.41 9.66
C GLU A 463 18.89 -27.32 8.39
N LEU A 464 17.77 -28.04 8.33
CA LEU A 464 16.80 -27.84 7.25
C LEU A 464 16.10 -26.48 7.39
N LYS A 465 15.63 -26.12 8.60
CA LYS A 465 15.00 -24.80 8.85
C LYS A 465 15.98 -23.65 8.58
N ALA A 466 17.26 -23.77 8.94
CA ALA A 466 18.29 -22.77 8.63
C ALA A 466 18.53 -22.63 7.12
N ARG A 467 18.60 -23.74 6.37
CA ARG A 467 18.71 -23.72 4.90
C ARG A 467 17.48 -23.09 4.24
N THR A 468 16.29 -23.40 4.73
CA THR A 468 15.03 -22.83 4.27
C THR A 468 14.97 -21.32 4.51
N ILE A 469 15.29 -20.86 5.72
CA ILE A 469 15.37 -19.41 6.06
C ILE A 469 16.43 -18.71 5.19
N HIS A 470 17.60 -19.33 4.98
CA HIS A 470 18.63 -18.82 4.09
C HIS A 470 18.12 -18.65 2.64
N ARG A 471 17.47 -19.67 2.05
CA ARG A 471 16.88 -19.57 0.71
C ARG A 471 15.85 -18.43 0.60
N PHE A 472 15.04 -18.23 1.63
CA PHE A 472 14.11 -17.09 1.69
C PHE A 472 14.86 -15.76 1.74
N ALA A 473 15.92 -15.64 2.56
CA ALA A 473 16.73 -14.42 2.63
C ALA A 473 17.48 -14.12 1.32
N GLU A 474 17.99 -15.12 0.60
CA GLU A 474 18.58 -14.90 -0.73
C GLU A 474 17.52 -14.50 -1.78
N ALA A 475 16.35 -15.15 -1.78
CA ALA A 475 15.24 -14.79 -2.67
C ALA A 475 14.72 -13.37 -2.42
N MET A 476 14.59 -12.97 -1.15
CA MET A 476 14.31 -11.59 -0.75
C MET A 476 15.36 -10.63 -1.31
N LYS A 477 16.66 -10.90 -1.15
CA LYS A 477 17.73 -10.06 -1.68
C LYS A 477 17.65 -9.88 -3.20
N PHE A 478 17.42 -10.95 -3.96
CA PHE A 478 17.24 -10.86 -5.42
C PHE A 478 16.05 -10.01 -5.85
N ALA A 479 14.95 -10.01 -5.10
CA ALA A 479 13.78 -9.19 -5.43
C ALA A 479 13.94 -7.73 -4.96
N PHE A 480 14.47 -7.50 -3.75
CA PHE A 480 14.78 -6.15 -3.26
C PHE A 480 15.85 -5.44 -4.09
N ALA A 481 16.77 -6.18 -4.74
CA ALA A 481 17.70 -5.64 -5.73
C ALA A 481 17.01 -4.98 -6.94
N GLN A 482 15.74 -5.30 -7.23
CA GLN A 482 14.99 -4.78 -8.38
C GLN A 482 13.89 -3.78 -7.97
N ARG A 483 13.51 -3.72 -6.68
CA ARG A 483 12.53 -2.73 -6.16
C ARG A 483 12.89 -1.27 -6.53
N PRO A 484 14.16 -0.82 -6.48
CA PRO A 484 14.54 0.55 -6.86
C PRO A 484 14.32 0.94 -8.33
N GLU A 485 14.07 -0.02 -9.22
CA GLU A 485 13.81 0.22 -10.64
C GLU A 485 12.30 0.24 -10.97
N LEU A 486 11.45 -0.01 -9.97
CA LEU A 486 10.01 0.25 -10.02
C LEU A 486 9.72 1.71 -9.61
N GLY A 487 8.59 2.24 -10.08
CA GLY A 487 8.15 3.62 -9.88
C GLY A 487 6.81 3.88 -10.54
N ASP A 488 6.37 5.13 -10.52
CA ASP A 488 5.09 5.55 -11.12
C ASP A 488 5.11 5.38 -12.65
N MET A 489 4.21 4.53 -13.15
CA MET A 489 4.16 4.16 -14.57
C MET A 489 3.64 5.26 -15.50
N HIS A 490 3.22 6.42 -14.96
CA HIS A 490 2.97 7.63 -15.74
C HIS A 490 4.26 8.37 -16.09
N PHE A 491 5.34 8.15 -15.33
CA PHE A 491 6.63 8.83 -15.46
C PHE A 491 7.74 7.90 -16.00
N ILE A 492 7.64 6.58 -15.78
CA ILE A 492 8.62 5.59 -16.27
C ILE A 492 7.97 4.39 -16.99
N ASP A 493 8.72 3.75 -17.87
CA ASP A 493 8.31 2.47 -18.48
C ASP A 493 8.89 1.27 -17.73
N ALA A 494 8.22 0.84 -16.66
CA ALA A 494 8.57 -0.35 -15.89
C ALA A 494 8.03 -1.67 -16.48
N ARG A 495 7.38 -1.66 -17.65
CA ARG A 495 6.57 -2.80 -18.13
C ARG A 495 7.36 -4.10 -18.34
N GLU A 496 8.58 -4.00 -18.86
CA GLU A 496 9.43 -5.18 -19.05
C GLU A 496 9.86 -5.77 -17.70
N LEU A 497 10.35 -4.93 -16.77
CA LEU A 497 10.75 -5.37 -15.43
C LEU A 497 9.58 -6.00 -14.67
N VAL A 498 8.38 -5.40 -14.73
CA VAL A 498 7.16 -5.97 -14.17
C VAL A 498 6.86 -7.36 -14.77
N SER A 499 6.98 -7.49 -16.10
CA SER A 499 6.79 -8.80 -16.77
C SER A 499 7.83 -9.84 -16.35
N GLN A 500 9.10 -9.45 -16.17
CA GLN A 500 10.15 -10.34 -15.70
C GLN A 500 9.91 -10.78 -14.25
N LEU A 501 9.64 -9.83 -13.33
CA LEU A 501 9.41 -10.11 -11.91
C LEU A 501 8.23 -11.06 -11.66
N ASN A 502 7.16 -10.95 -12.45
CA ASN A 502 5.98 -11.82 -12.37
C ASN A 502 6.09 -13.09 -13.26
N SER A 503 7.30 -13.53 -13.62
CA SER A 503 7.53 -14.74 -14.42
C SER A 503 8.29 -15.82 -13.65
N LEU A 504 7.87 -17.08 -13.84
CA LEU A 504 8.56 -18.25 -13.28
C LEU A 504 9.95 -18.43 -13.91
N ASP A 505 10.11 -18.20 -15.22
CA ASP A 505 11.40 -18.32 -15.91
C ASP A 505 12.49 -17.38 -15.33
N PHE A 506 12.13 -16.17 -14.90
CA PHE A 506 13.06 -15.26 -14.24
C PHE A 506 13.31 -15.65 -12.77
N GLY A 507 12.28 -16.14 -12.07
CA GLY A 507 12.43 -16.75 -10.74
C GLY A 507 13.39 -17.94 -10.75
N ASP A 508 13.33 -18.77 -11.78
CA ASP A 508 14.22 -19.91 -12.01
C ASP A 508 15.67 -19.48 -12.29
N GLN A 509 15.86 -18.43 -13.09
CA GLN A 509 17.18 -17.83 -13.34
C GLN A 509 17.84 -17.34 -12.04
N LYS A 510 17.11 -16.59 -11.20
CA LYS A 510 17.65 -16.12 -9.91
C LYS A 510 17.81 -17.27 -8.91
N ARG A 511 16.91 -18.27 -8.89
CA ARG A 511 17.06 -19.48 -8.05
C ARG A 511 18.35 -20.24 -8.37
N ALA A 512 18.74 -20.32 -9.64
CA ALA A 512 19.99 -20.96 -10.05
C ALA A 512 21.27 -20.25 -9.55
N MET A 513 21.16 -19.01 -9.05
CA MET A 513 22.26 -18.25 -8.46
C MET A 513 22.37 -18.42 -6.93
N ILE A 514 21.39 -19.03 -6.26
CA ILE A 514 21.37 -19.20 -4.80
C ILE A 514 22.25 -20.37 -4.38
N ASN A 515 23.18 -20.15 -3.43
CA ASN A 515 24.04 -21.20 -2.87
C ASN A 515 23.67 -21.51 -1.41
N ASP A 516 23.02 -22.66 -1.17
CA ASP A 516 22.60 -23.22 0.13
C ASP A 516 23.62 -23.16 1.29
N SER A 517 24.90 -22.88 1.00
CA SER A 517 26.01 -22.82 1.94
C SER A 517 26.54 -21.42 2.23
N HIS A 518 26.31 -20.41 1.37
CA HIS A 518 26.79 -19.04 1.62
C HIS A 518 26.00 -17.94 0.86
N VAL A 519 25.92 -16.75 1.46
CA VAL A 519 25.46 -15.52 0.79
C VAL A 519 26.37 -15.11 -0.39
N LEU A 520 25.84 -14.37 -1.38
CA LEU A 520 26.66 -13.65 -2.38
C LEU A 520 27.31 -12.40 -1.74
N PRO A 521 28.47 -11.92 -2.23
CA PRO A 521 29.39 -11.06 -1.45
C PRO A 521 28.93 -9.61 -1.23
N ASP A 522 28.14 -9.04 -2.14
CA ASP A 522 27.78 -7.62 -2.18
C ASP A 522 26.41 -7.41 -2.85
N ALA A 523 25.89 -6.18 -2.83
CA ALA A 523 24.57 -5.86 -3.38
C ALA A 523 24.50 -6.03 -4.91
N GLN A 524 25.60 -5.70 -5.60
CA GLN A 524 25.75 -5.76 -7.04
C GLN A 524 25.68 -7.22 -7.54
N ALA A 525 26.14 -8.20 -6.76
CA ALA A 525 26.02 -9.62 -7.06
C ALA A 525 24.57 -10.14 -7.12
N TYR A 526 23.60 -9.45 -6.49
CA TYR A 526 22.16 -9.73 -6.65
C TYR A 526 21.52 -8.96 -7.83
N GLY A 527 22.28 -8.08 -8.48
CA GLY A 527 21.84 -7.24 -9.59
C GLY A 527 21.31 -5.87 -9.19
N ALA A 528 21.68 -5.33 -8.02
CA ALA A 528 21.21 -4.02 -7.56
C ALA A 528 22.00 -2.88 -8.19
N ASN A 529 21.31 -2.00 -8.93
CA ASN A 529 21.90 -0.82 -9.56
C ASN A 529 21.75 0.46 -8.72
N PHE A 530 20.76 0.52 -7.83
CA PHE A 530 20.39 1.71 -7.05
C PHE A 530 20.05 1.37 -5.59
N ALA A 531 20.10 2.36 -4.71
CA ALA A 531 19.65 2.25 -3.34
C ALA A 531 18.11 2.16 -3.23
N ALA A 532 17.62 1.46 -2.22
CA ALA A 532 16.23 1.48 -1.79
C ALA A 532 16.09 2.35 -0.53
N ILE A 533 14.92 2.96 -0.34
CA ILE A 533 14.54 3.57 0.94
C ILE A 533 13.90 2.51 1.85
N GLU A 534 14.25 2.53 3.14
CA GLU A 534 13.51 1.83 4.21
C GLU A 534 12.29 2.67 4.63
N ASP A 535 11.12 2.43 4.03
CA ASP A 535 9.86 2.97 4.54
C ASP A 535 9.53 2.34 5.92
N LEU A 536 9.14 3.15 6.92
CA LEU A 536 9.03 2.77 8.34
C LEU A 536 7.58 2.47 8.81
N ASP A 537 7.42 2.28 10.12
CA ASP A 537 6.13 1.98 10.77
C ASP A 537 5.09 3.11 10.61
N GLY A 538 3.95 2.81 10.00
CA GLY A 538 2.74 3.65 10.05
C GLY A 538 1.66 3.28 9.03
N THR A 539 1.39 1.97 8.95
CA THR A 539 0.49 1.33 7.97
C THR A 539 -0.63 0.54 8.67
N SER A 540 -1.78 0.33 8.03
CA SER A 540 -2.81 -0.64 8.41
C SER A 540 -3.17 -1.56 7.22
N ASN A 541 -3.60 -2.79 7.51
CA ASN A 541 -4.07 -3.72 6.48
C ASN A 541 -5.43 -4.32 6.84
N LEU A 542 -6.29 -4.44 5.83
CA LEU A 542 -7.64 -4.97 5.95
C LEU A 542 -7.93 -5.95 4.81
N VAL A 543 -8.61 -7.06 5.12
CA VAL A 543 -9.05 -8.05 4.13
C VAL A 543 -10.51 -8.44 4.33
N VAL A 544 -11.22 -8.68 3.23
CA VAL A 544 -12.64 -9.06 3.17
C VAL A 544 -12.83 -10.22 2.21
N LEU A 545 -13.67 -11.18 2.58
CA LEU A 545 -14.24 -12.19 1.69
C LEU A 545 -15.76 -12.22 1.86
N ALA A 546 -16.50 -11.92 0.80
CA ALA A 546 -17.96 -11.80 0.81
C ALA A 546 -18.67 -13.11 0.42
N PRO A 547 -19.97 -13.29 0.75
CA PRO A 547 -20.72 -14.53 0.47
C PRO A 547 -20.87 -14.94 -0.99
N ASN A 548 -20.75 -14.01 -1.94
CA ASN A 548 -20.71 -14.32 -3.37
C ASN A 548 -19.30 -14.71 -3.87
N GLY A 549 -18.29 -14.71 -2.98
CA GLY A 549 -16.89 -15.02 -3.28
C GLY A 549 -16.06 -13.84 -3.78
N ASP A 550 -16.64 -12.64 -3.90
CA ASP A 550 -15.87 -11.42 -4.12
C ASP A 550 -14.95 -11.15 -2.92
N ALA A 551 -13.75 -10.63 -3.18
CA ALA A 551 -12.76 -10.36 -2.14
C ALA A 551 -12.11 -9.00 -2.32
N VAL A 552 -11.64 -8.44 -1.21
CA VAL A 552 -10.84 -7.20 -1.20
C VAL A 552 -9.66 -7.38 -0.24
N ALA A 553 -8.47 -7.03 -0.69
CA ALA A 553 -7.32 -6.77 0.17
C ALA A 553 -6.93 -5.29 0.05
N VAL A 554 -6.69 -4.62 1.18
CA VAL A 554 -6.34 -3.20 1.22
C VAL A 554 -5.20 -2.97 2.19
N THR A 555 -4.18 -2.24 1.75
CA THR A 555 -3.14 -1.72 2.62
C THR A 555 -3.19 -0.19 2.56
N SER A 556 -3.52 0.46 3.67
CA SER A 556 -3.66 1.92 3.81
C SER A 556 -2.58 2.46 4.74
N SER A 557 -2.15 3.71 4.53
CA SER A 557 -1.01 4.31 5.23
C SER A 557 -1.19 5.82 5.40
N ILE A 558 -0.57 6.38 6.44
CA ILE A 558 -0.18 7.81 6.49
C ILE A 558 1.35 7.96 6.41
N ASN A 559 2.02 6.92 5.91
CA ASN A 559 3.44 6.62 5.99
C ASN A 559 3.95 6.29 7.41
N PHE A 560 4.46 7.26 8.18
CA PHE A 560 5.02 7.00 9.53
C PHE A 560 3.95 7.08 10.63
N TYR A 561 4.31 6.71 11.86
CA TYR A 561 3.44 6.96 13.02
C TYR A 561 3.05 8.45 13.10
N PHE A 562 1.74 8.70 12.99
CA PHE A 562 1.12 10.02 12.88
C PHE A 562 1.56 10.89 11.68
N GLY A 563 2.04 10.27 10.60
CA GLY A 563 2.37 10.95 9.34
C GLY A 563 3.39 12.06 9.51
N SER A 564 3.10 13.27 9.01
CA SER A 564 3.87 14.49 9.24
C SER A 564 4.07 14.87 10.72
N GLY A 565 3.26 14.32 11.62
CA GLY A 565 3.12 14.75 13.01
C GLY A 565 2.05 15.82 13.19
N LEU A 566 1.44 16.34 12.11
CA LEU A 566 0.47 17.44 12.15
C LEU A 566 -0.97 16.93 12.08
N ILE A 567 -1.86 17.63 12.80
CA ILE A 567 -3.31 17.45 12.74
C ILE A 567 -3.95 18.79 12.33
N GLY A 568 -4.77 18.79 11.27
CA GLY A 568 -5.48 19.97 10.80
C GLY A 568 -6.38 20.58 11.89
N PRO A 569 -6.20 21.84 12.30
CA PRO A 569 -7.01 22.47 13.35
C PRO A 569 -8.52 22.45 13.10
N ARG A 570 -8.99 22.72 11.87
CA ARG A 570 -10.41 22.81 11.49
C ARG A 570 -11.02 21.46 11.15
N THR A 571 -10.23 20.57 10.56
CA THR A 571 -10.66 19.27 10.02
C THR A 571 -10.47 18.12 11.01
N GLY A 572 -9.49 18.23 11.92
CA GLY A 572 -9.08 17.14 12.80
C GLY A 572 -8.36 15.98 12.10
N ILE A 573 -7.98 16.14 10.84
CA ILE A 573 -7.31 15.11 10.02
C ILE A 573 -5.83 15.01 10.40
N VAL A 574 -5.32 13.80 10.63
CA VAL A 574 -3.88 13.50 10.70
C VAL A 574 -3.32 13.50 9.27
N LEU A 575 -2.28 14.29 9.01
CA LEU A 575 -1.73 14.48 7.67
C LEU A 575 -0.50 13.59 7.47
N ASN A 576 -0.43 12.87 6.34
CA ASN A 576 0.64 11.93 5.99
C ASN A 576 2.06 12.56 5.93
N ASN A 577 3.09 11.72 5.84
CA ASN A 577 4.43 12.11 5.37
C ASN A 577 4.82 11.35 4.08
N GLY A 578 3.93 11.28 3.10
CA GLY A 578 4.11 10.52 1.86
C GLY A 578 5.26 11.01 0.96
N MET A 579 5.69 12.26 1.12
CA MET A 579 6.87 12.81 0.42
C MET A 579 8.20 12.16 0.85
N ASN A 580 8.24 11.51 2.02
CA ASN A 580 9.41 10.77 2.50
C ASN A 580 9.84 9.64 1.56
N ASP A 581 8.86 9.01 0.90
CA ASP A 581 9.08 7.73 0.23
C ASP A 581 9.60 7.89 -1.21
N PHE A 582 9.86 9.13 -1.64
CA PHE A 582 10.65 9.44 -2.84
C PHE A 582 12.15 9.39 -2.55
N ALA A 583 12.95 9.12 -3.58
CA ALA A 583 14.41 9.14 -3.54
C ALA A 583 14.96 10.54 -3.19
N VAL A 584 15.37 10.73 -1.94
CA VAL A 584 16.05 11.93 -1.42
C VAL A 584 17.56 11.66 -1.26
N GLU A 585 18.40 12.68 -1.44
CA GLU A 585 19.86 12.60 -1.27
C GLU A 585 20.30 12.41 0.20
N ASN A 586 20.03 11.23 0.77
CA ASN A 586 20.51 10.82 2.09
C ASN A 586 20.78 9.30 2.08
N ASN A 587 21.99 8.91 1.66
CA ASN A 587 22.36 7.50 1.47
C ASN A 587 23.74 7.19 2.06
N ASP A 588 23.76 6.33 3.09
CA ASP A 588 24.98 5.81 3.73
C ASP A 588 25.65 4.64 2.95
N PHE A 589 25.08 4.23 1.81
CA PHE A 589 25.51 3.07 1.02
C PHE A 589 26.11 3.45 -0.35
N GLU A 590 27.03 2.63 -0.87
CA GLU A 590 27.81 2.89 -2.09
C GLU A 590 27.04 2.75 -3.43
N LEU A 591 25.73 3.03 -3.44
CA LEU A 591 24.86 2.97 -4.63
C LEU A 591 24.28 4.37 -4.97
N PRO A 592 23.97 4.66 -6.24
CA PRO A 592 23.21 5.86 -6.60
C PRO A 592 21.75 5.77 -6.10
N GLN A 593 21.10 6.92 -5.91
CA GLN A 593 19.66 6.98 -5.62
C GLN A 593 18.81 6.52 -6.82
N SER A 594 17.59 6.05 -6.55
CA SER A 594 16.67 5.60 -7.61
C SER A 594 16.18 6.76 -8.48
N PRO A 595 16.46 6.77 -9.80
CA PRO A 595 15.88 7.75 -10.72
C PRO A 595 14.40 7.46 -11.01
N ALA A 596 13.98 6.20 -10.89
CA ALA A 596 12.59 5.78 -11.04
C ALA A 596 11.68 6.47 -9.99
N ASN A 597 12.17 6.56 -8.75
CA ASN A 597 11.43 7.04 -7.60
C ASN A 597 11.81 8.46 -7.14
N LYS A 598 12.41 9.29 -8.01
CA LYS A 598 12.68 10.71 -7.73
C LYS A 598 11.38 11.53 -7.60
N ILE A 599 11.44 12.68 -6.91
CA ILE A 599 10.32 13.63 -6.78
C ILE A 599 10.05 14.33 -8.12
N GLU A 600 8.80 14.32 -8.57
CA GLU A 600 8.31 15.10 -9.72
C GLU A 600 6.86 15.55 -9.39
N PRO A 601 6.41 16.75 -9.84
CA PRO A 601 5.05 17.23 -9.61
C PRO A 601 3.96 16.20 -10.00
N HIS A 602 2.98 16.00 -9.11
CA HIS A 602 1.84 15.07 -9.28
C HIS A 602 2.21 13.58 -9.44
N LYS A 603 3.46 13.19 -9.21
CA LYS A 603 3.91 11.79 -9.22
C LYS A 603 3.55 11.06 -7.93
N ARG A 604 3.37 9.73 -7.96
CA ARG A 604 3.22 8.86 -6.78
C ARG A 604 4.56 8.28 -6.34
N SER A 605 4.80 8.21 -5.03
CA SER A 605 6.01 7.60 -4.46
C SER A 605 5.87 6.07 -4.37
N MET A 606 6.99 5.36 -4.60
CA MET A 606 7.05 3.90 -4.40
C MET A 606 6.57 3.50 -3.01
N SER A 607 5.87 2.37 -2.93
CA SER A 607 5.26 1.89 -1.69
C SER A 607 5.55 0.42 -1.44
N SER A 608 5.82 0.08 -0.17
CA SER A 608 5.87 -1.31 0.28
C SER A 608 4.48 -1.95 0.45
N GLN A 609 3.39 -1.19 0.33
CA GLN A 609 2.01 -1.69 0.34
C GLN A 609 1.85 -2.81 -0.70
N SER A 610 1.43 -4.00 -0.24
CA SER A 610 1.35 -5.23 -1.04
C SER A 610 0.09 -6.04 -0.68
N PRO A 611 -1.12 -5.59 -1.09
CA PRO A 611 -2.36 -6.34 -0.89
C PRO A 611 -2.53 -7.40 -1.99
N ILE A 612 -2.50 -8.68 -1.59
CA ILE A 612 -2.40 -9.84 -2.48
C ILE A 612 -3.65 -10.70 -2.40
N LEU A 613 -4.09 -11.20 -3.56
CA LEU A 613 -5.19 -12.17 -3.68
C LEU A 613 -4.65 -13.46 -4.32
N LEU A 614 -5.14 -14.62 -3.89
CA LEU A 614 -4.77 -15.92 -4.43
C LEU A 614 -6.04 -16.72 -4.74
N GLY A 615 -6.27 -17.03 -6.01
CA GLY A 615 -7.41 -17.82 -6.47
C GLY A 615 -7.04 -19.25 -6.87
N ASP A 616 -7.93 -20.20 -6.61
CA ASP A 616 -7.86 -21.51 -7.27
C ASP A 616 -8.27 -21.41 -8.76
N LYS A 617 -7.95 -22.43 -9.56
CA LYS A 617 -8.34 -22.56 -10.97
C LYS A 617 -9.86 -22.62 -11.21
N GLU A 618 -10.65 -22.98 -10.20
CA GLU A 618 -12.11 -22.85 -10.20
C GLU A 618 -12.60 -21.41 -9.97
N GLY A 619 -11.68 -20.47 -9.72
CA GLY A 619 -11.91 -19.04 -9.54
C GLY A 619 -12.33 -18.64 -8.13
N ASN A 620 -12.19 -19.50 -7.13
CA ASN A 620 -12.52 -19.16 -5.74
C ASN A 620 -11.28 -18.60 -5.03
N MET A 621 -11.47 -17.57 -4.21
CA MET A 621 -10.40 -17.02 -3.39
C MET A 621 -9.97 -18.02 -2.31
N LYS A 622 -8.75 -18.53 -2.47
CA LYS A 622 -8.05 -19.46 -1.58
C LYS A 622 -7.38 -18.71 -0.41
N MET A 623 -6.77 -17.56 -0.71
CA MET A 623 -6.27 -16.61 0.28
C MET A 623 -6.51 -15.15 -0.15
N VAL A 624 -6.75 -14.29 0.84
CA VAL A 624 -6.87 -12.84 0.75
C VAL A 624 -5.97 -12.28 1.85
N ILE A 625 -4.88 -11.59 1.50
CA ILE A 625 -3.81 -11.28 2.46
C ILE A 625 -3.12 -9.94 2.17
N GLY A 626 -2.73 -9.25 3.23
CA GLY A 626 -1.74 -8.18 3.17
C GLY A 626 -1.13 -7.94 4.54
N ALA A 627 -0.25 -6.96 4.65
CA ALA A 627 0.43 -6.65 5.91
C ALA A 627 0.69 -5.15 6.08
N ALA A 628 1.00 -4.77 7.32
CA ALA A 628 1.41 -3.44 7.73
C ALA A 628 2.85 -3.44 8.29
N GLY A 629 3.57 -2.31 8.21
CA GLY A 629 4.93 -2.17 8.76
C GLY A 629 6.00 -1.88 7.71
N GLY A 630 5.75 -0.89 6.84
CA GLY A 630 6.75 -0.38 5.89
C GLY A 630 7.37 -1.45 5.00
N SER A 631 8.69 -1.39 4.79
CA SER A 631 9.45 -2.35 3.98
C SER A 631 9.37 -3.80 4.45
N LYS A 632 8.88 -4.09 5.66
CA LYS A 632 8.69 -5.45 6.19
C LYS A 632 7.38 -6.12 5.73
N ILE A 633 6.50 -5.39 5.04
CA ILE A 633 5.25 -5.92 4.46
C ILE A 633 5.54 -7.05 3.47
N ILE A 634 6.45 -6.79 2.52
CA ILE A 634 6.84 -7.69 1.44
C ILE A 634 7.27 -9.08 1.97
N PRO A 635 8.29 -9.20 2.85
CA PRO A 635 8.69 -10.51 3.40
C PRO A 635 7.60 -11.16 4.25
N ALA A 636 6.86 -10.41 5.07
CA ALA A 636 5.84 -10.99 5.96
C ALA A 636 4.67 -11.64 5.19
N VAL A 637 4.27 -11.07 4.04
CA VAL A 637 3.26 -11.68 3.15
C VAL A 637 3.80 -12.98 2.53
N VAL A 638 5.06 -13.00 2.08
CA VAL A 638 5.73 -14.21 1.56
C VAL A 638 5.82 -15.30 2.63
N GLU A 639 6.26 -14.95 3.85
CA GLU A 639 6.35 -15.89 4.98
C GLU A 639 5.00 -16.56 5.27
N VAL A 640 3.91 -15.79 5.36
CA VAL A 640 2.58 -16.35 5.66
C VAL A 640 2.04 -17.18 4.51
N LEU A 641 2.18 -16.74 3.26
CA LEU A 641 1.78 -17.52 2.08
C LEU A 641 2.50 -18.87 2.05
N ALA A 642 3.83 -18.89 2.19
CA ALA A 642 4.61 -20.12 2.20
C ALA A 642 4.27 -21.06 3.37
N ASN A 643 4.00 -20.50 4.56
CA ASN A 643 3.59 -21.29 5.72
C ASN A 643 2.27 -22.04 5.49
N VAL A 644 1.29 -21.42 4.83
CA VAL A 644 0.01 -22.08 4.50
C VAL A 644 0.18 -23.03 3.29
N LEU A 645 0.81 -22.58 2.21
CA LEU A 645 0.82 -23.28 0.92
C LEU A 645 1.80 -24.47 0.85
N TRP A 646 2.98 -24.35 1.46
CA TRP A 646 4.08 -25.32 1.30
C TRP A 646 4.42 -26.04 2.60
N PHE A 647 4.39 -25.33 3.73
CA PHE A 647 4.67 -25.93 5.04
C PHE A 647 3.44 -26.52 5.75
N GLY A 648 2.25 -26.40 5.14
CA GLY A 648 1.02 -27.08 5.57
C GLY A 648 0.46 -26.60 6.91
N LYS A 649 0.78 -25.38 7.34
CA LYS A 649 0.31 -24.79 8.60
C LYS A 649 -1.10 -24.22 8.45
N ASP A 650 -1.85 -24.17 9.54
CA ASP A 650 -3.10 -23.42 9.56
C ASP A 650 -2.85 -21.90 9.48
N LEU A 651 -3.88 -21.13 9.13
CA LEU A 651 -3.76 -19.68 8.91
C LEU A 651 -3.27 -18.92 10.15
N ARG A 652 -3.66 -19.37 11.35
CA ARG A 652 -3.22 -18.76 12.60
C ARG A 652 -1.77 -19.13 12.89
N GLN A 653 -1.40 -20.40 12.76
CA GLN A 653 0.01 -20.83 12.88
C GLN A 653 0.92 -20.01 11.95
N ALA A 654 0.52 -19.84 10.69
CA ALA A 654 1.28 -19.05 9.72
C ALA A 654 1.46 -17.58 10.14
N VAL A 655 0.46 -16.94 10.75
CA VAL A 655 0.52 -15.54 11.21
C VAL A 655 1.20 -15.38 12.58
N ASP A 656 1.06 -16.35 13.49
CA ASP A 656 1.65 -16.32 14.83
C ASP A 656 3.15 -16.68 14.83
N GLU A 657 3.66 -17.37 13.81
CA GLU A 657 5.08 -17.79 13.72
C GLU A 657 6.08 -16.63 13.83
N PRO A 658 7.28 -16.87 14.40
CA PRO A 658 8.35 -15.88 14.46
C PRO A 658 8.87 -15.48 13.07
N ARG A 659 9.03 -14.17 12.85
CA ARG A 659 9.39 -13.60 11.54
C ARG A 659 10.87 -13.28 11.36
N PHE A 660 11.30 -13.28 10.10
CA PHE A 660 12.60 -12.80 9.65
C PHE A 660 12.50 -11.97 8.36
N TYR A 661 13.40 -11.00 8.20
CA TYR A 661 13.35 -10.00 7.13
C TYR A 661 14.74 -9.76 6.53
N HIS A 662 14.83 -9.65 5.21
CA HIS A 662 16.00 -9.13 4.50
C HIS A 662 15.53 -8.20 3.38
N GLN A 663 16.19 -7.05 3.21
CA GLN A 663 15.73 -5.98 2.31
C GLN A 663 16.83 -5.55 1.31
N LEU A 664 17.75 -6.47 1.03
CA LEU A 664 19.09 -6.23 0.49
C LEU A 664 19.96 -5.26 1.31
N MET A 665 19.57 -4.00 1.39
CA MET A 665 20.28 -2.95 2.13
C MET A 665 19.39 -2.43 3.27
N PRO A 666 19.92 -2.26 4.50
CA PRO A 666 21.23 -2.71 4.95
C PRO A 666 21.37 -4.24 4.91
N ASP A 667 22.57 -4.74 4.64
CA ASP A 667 22.87 -6.19 4.57
C ASP A 667 22.85 -6.83 5.96
N VAL A 668 21.65 -7.08 6.46
CA VAL A 668 21.36 -7.79 7.71
C VAL A 668 20.09 -8.64 7.56
N LEU A 669 20.17 -9.89 8.01
CA LEU A 669 19.01 -10.72 8.29
C LEU A 669 18.42 -10.29 9.64
N GLN A 670 17.36 -9.49 9.60
CA GLN A 670 16.61 -9.13 10.79
C GLN A 670 15.76 -10.33 11.23
N TYR A 671 15.63 -10.56 12.54
CA TYR A 671 14.82 -11.66 13.08
C TYR A 671 14.15 -11.29 14.40
N GLU A 672 13.01 -11.89 14.71
CA GLU A 672 12.30 -11.64 15.96
C GLU A 672 13.03 -12.18 17.20
N GLU A 673 13.21 -11.31 18.20
CA GLU A 673 13.76 -11.67 19.51
C GLU A 673 12.95 -12.79 20.19
N ASP A 674 13.66 -13.71 20.86
CA ASP A 674 13.13 -14.92 21.49
C ASP A 674 12.31 -15.85 20.55
N GLY A 675 12.38 -15.64 19.22
CA GLY A 675 11.64 -16.41 18.22
C GLY A 675 12.42 -17.60 17.62
N PHE A 676 13.75 -17.58 17.72
CA PHE A 676 14.64 -18.53 17.04
C PHE A 676 15.70 -19.07 18.01
N PRO A 677 15.99 -20.38 18.01
CA PRO A 677 17.01 -20.94 18.90
C PRO A 677 18.41 -20.57 18.44
N GLU A 678 19.31 -20.31 19.40
CA GLU A 678 20.70 -19.90 19.18
C GLU A 678 21.48 -20.86 18.27
N SER A 679 21.22 -22.16 18.35
CA SER A 679 21.80 -23.18 17.45
C SER A 679 21.42 -22.97 15.97
N LEU A 680 20.17 -22.59 15.69
CA LEU A 680 19.71 -22.23 14.35
C LEU A 680 20.32 -20.90 13.88
N LEU A 681 20.40 -19.90 14.76
CA LEU A 681 21.06 -18.62 14.45
C LEU A 681 22.53 -18.86 14.05
N GLN A 682 23.26 -19.70 14.79
CA GLN A 682 24.63 -20.08 14.42
C GLN A 682 24.72 -20.81 13.07
N LEU A 683 23.68 -21.53 12.63
CA LEU A 683 23.63 -22.17 11.30
C LEU A 683 23.32 -21.18 10.16
N LEU A 684 22.75 -20.01 10.48
CA LEU A 684 22.62 -18.88 9.54
C LEU A 684 23.90 -18.04 9.50
N THR A 685 24.55 -17.77 10.64
CA THR A 685 25.85 -17.09 10.70
C THR A 685 26.94 -17.86 9.95
N LYS A 686 26.93 -19.21 10.04
CA LYS A 686 27.84 -20.08 9.25
C LYS A 686 27.63 -19.99 7.73
N ARG A 687 26.46 -19.52 7.28
CA ARG A 687 26.14 -19.21 5.87
C ARG A 687 26.46 -17.76 5.49
N GLY A 688 27.07 -16.99 6.39
CA GLY A 688 27.50 -15.61 6.15
C GLY A 688 26.44 -14.54 6.43
N HIS A 689 25.25 -14.90 6.93
CA HIS A 689 24.25 -13.90 7.29
C HIS A 689 24.72 -13.07 8.51
N LYS A 690 24.69 -11.74 8.36
CA LYS A 690 24.83 -10.78 9.46
C LYS A 690 23.48 -10.69 10.17
N LEU A 691 23.41 -11.16 11.42
CA LEU A 691 22.13 -11.27 12.14
C LEU A 691 21.84 -10.01 12.98
N LYS A 692 20.58 -9.54 12.95
CA LYS A 692 20.11 -8.40 13.75
C LYS A 692 18.79 -8.73 14.45
N ALA A 693 18.82 -8.91 15.76
CA ALA A 693 17.58 -9.08 16.54
C ALA A 693 16.71 -7.82 16.43
N CYS A 694 15.40 -7.98 16.32
CA CYS A 694 14.43 -6.90 16.37
C CYS A 694 13.26 -7.24 17.32
N PRO A 695 12.68 -6.25 18.03
CA PRO A 695 11.58 -6.51 18.92
C PRO A 695 10.33 -6.99 18.18
N ARG A 696 9.66 -8.03 18.68
CA ARG A 696 8.39 -8.52 18.08
C ARG A 696 7.29 -7.44 18.03
N LYS A 697 7.43 -6.42 18.87
CA LYS A 697 6.56 -5.23 18.94
C LYS A 697 6.77 -4.24 17.78
N SER A 698 7.81 -4.43 16.97
CA SER A 698 8.22 -3.63 15.78
C SER A 698 8.42 -4.52 14.54
N SER A 699 7.66 -5.62 14.49
CA SER A 699 7.52 -6.52 13.35
C SER A 699 6.36 -6.11 12.45
N SER A 700 6.38 -6.58 11.20
CA SER A 700 5.23 -6.48 10.33
C SER A 700 4.03 -7.24 10.91
N VAL A 701 2.83 -6.85 10.51
CA VAL A 701 1.54 -7.28 11.06
C VAL A 701 0.63 -7.70 9.92
N VAL A 702 0.26 -8.97 9.90
CA VAL A 702 -0.52 -9.57 8.81
C VAL A 702 -2.01 -9.65 9.19
N THR A 703 -2.88 -9.27 8.24
CA THR A 703 -4.32 -9.59 8.30
C THR A 703 -4.66 -10.43 7.07
N ALA A 704 -5.24 -11.61 7.32
CA ALA A 704 -5.44 -12.62 6.30
C ALA A 704 -6.76 -13.38 6.47
N ILE A 705 -7.30 -13.82 5.33
CA ILE A 705 -8.39 -14.79 5.23
C ILE A 705 -7.89 -15.92 4.33
N SER A 706 -8.23 -17.16 4.66
CA SER A 706 -8.08 -18.32 3.79
C SER A 706 -9.38 -19.12 3.72
N ARG A 707 -9.56 -19.90 2.66
CA ARG A 707 -10.76 -20.71 2.45
C ARG A 707 -10.40 -22.11 1.99
N ASN A 708 -11.16 -23.09 2.45
CA ASN A 708 -11.19 -24.43 1.87
C ASN A 708 -12.65 -24.83 1.60
N ALA A 709 -12.87 -26.11 1.26
CA ALA A 709 -14.20 -26.63 0.96
C ALA A 709 -15.17 -26.73 2.17
N THR A 710 -14.70 -26.48 3.41
CA THR A 710 -15.50 -26.65 4.64
C THR A 710 -15.71 -25.38 5.45
N ALA A 711 -14.80 -24.39 5.37
CA ALA A 711 -14.93 -23.12 6.08
C ALA A 711 -14.11 -21.98 5.45
N ILE A 712 -14.46 -20.76 5.85
CA ILE A 712 -13.64 -19.57 5.73
C ILE A 712 -12.91 -19.39 7.08
N TYR A 713 -11.60 -19.21 7.03
CA TYR A 713 -10.74 -18.95 8.18
C TYR A 713 -10.23 -17.52 8.10
N ALA A 714 -10.21 -16.80 9.21
CA ALA A 714 -9.63 -15.46 9.27
C ALA A 714 -8.68 -15.34 10.47
N ASN A 715 -7.58 -14.62 10.30
CA ASN A 715 -6.67 -14.31 11.41
C ASN A 715 -6.13 -12.88 11.27
N ALA A 716 -5.96 -12.20 12.41
CA ALA A 716 -5.33 -10.89 12.53
C ALA A 716 -4.17 -10.98 13.53
N ASP A 717 -3.05 -10.31 13.24
CA ASP A 717 -1.82 -10.50 14.01
C ASP A 717 -1.93 -10.09 15.48
N TYR A 718 -1.41 -10.96 16.36
CA TYR A 718 -1.33 -10.70 17.80
C TYR A 718 -0.43 -9.48 18.12
N ARG A 719 0.50 -9.13 17.23
CA ARG A 719 1.47 -8.03 17.41
C ARG A 719 0.83 -6.63 17.44
N LYS A 720 -0.34 -6.44 16.80
CA LYS A 720 -1.22 -5.27 17.01
C LYS A 720 -2.42 -5.54 17.92
N ARG A 721 -2.81 -6.82 18.08
CA ARG A 721 -4.10 -7.24 18.66
C ARG A 721 -5.28 -6.84 17.76
N GLY A 722 -5.15 -7.18 16.47
CA GLY A 722 -6.23 -7.02 15.51
C GLY A 722 -7.41 -7.94 15.79
N GLY A 723 -8.43 -7.89 14.94
CA GLY A 723 -9.65 -8.67 15.10
C GLY A 723 -10.13 -9.33 13.82
N VAL A 724 -11.08 -10.25 14.00
CA VAL A 724 -11.77 -10.98 12.93
C VAL A 724 -13.25 -11.07 13.24
N ALA A 725 -14.09 -10.91 12.22
CA ALA A 725 -15.53 -11.09 12.34
C ALA A 725 -16.09 -11.70 11.04
N GLY A 726 -17.21 -12.40 11.16
CA GLY A 726 -17.81 -13.14 10.06
C GLY A 726 -19.06 -13.88 10.52
N PHE A 727 -19.66 -14.66 9.61
CA PHE A 727 -20.90 -15.43 9.82
C PHE A 727 -20.97 -16.65 8.91
#